data_AF-A0A812YJB7-F1
#
_entry.id   AF-A0A812YJB7-F1
#
_cell.length_a   1.000
_cell.length_b   1.000
_cell.length_c   1.000
_cell.angle_alpha   90.00
_cell.angle_beta   90.00
_cell.angle_gamma   90.00
#
_symmetry.space_group_name_H-M   'P 1'
#
loop_
_entity.id
_entity.type
_entity.pdbx_description
1 polymer ?
#
loop_
_entity_poly.entity_id
_entity_poly.type
_entity_poly.pdbx_seq_one_letter_code
_entity_poly.pdbx_strand_id
1 'polypeptide(L)'
;MMAACGPETDRAARRCREDHQRSRARLTVRRGLMGTLFGVCAAIVVSGPVCGVASAQPGSGGGISTLSQAQTLSASQKDRAVEWMNGHFDAMLSGDASASGSSAQALIEPFTRRDEVTASFRLALQDALVARMRGDLSAGADPAARFAGLRMCGRLGMGKVLPFLEASLASSDPVERSLGVAAHADFFATVRETSSPVRESAVAAHLDALGAALADEDAATVVTEFVVVLAGADEGGTQLRLDAARAMAAGLAANLDRRTPDEMIDTWAVALSHALESVNEAALAGDYNEDVEVDRAFRDAVVGLCEAAIGFAADRPSGVSASTGVLLDDLSRRASAVQLRVGVKKLAAIVLVFALGMAGVVVSDRPLPRAELTVLEIADFNTLDPQRMSYLQDFRLAYGIFEGLARWDNDTMDVGPALAHSWDVSGDGTEYTFYLVDDARWSNGAPVTAGDVAYAWQRAIMPDTAADYSNLFYLIEGAEGFFAWRRDQLDAYASRPAEEKSVKAAEALRAEADEAFRAMVGVEVVDDATLRVRLVRPAPYFMDFIAFPPFYPVHEATVERYVSVDARTGAVRQDHQWTKPGRIVCNGPYVPVSWKFKREMRLARNPEYRDPALAKSGTISIIPITEGNTGVIAYETGVVDWHSDVSVDYLPEMIERMRAGERDDLHVVPAFGTFFWSFNCTGTLSNGAANPFADARVRKAFALCVNKGDLTEKVKRTGEEVADVLIPPGSIPGYAGPDGLAMDVEAARRLMREAGWVDRDGDGVPEDAGGRAFPVVEILVTTLSYHEDVGLAVAGMWREALGVESKVVVRETKVYRDNLKRRDYMVARGGWYGDYGDPLTFLDLHRTGDGNNDRGYSNPAYDALLDRADAERDPAARMEILREAERMIVEEELPIVPFWHYNYVYLFDPPERSDGSPNPGGLRGITRHPRLVQYLFELEIVKGGLPVILLAIYTITFVLAWALPGSAVINDEGRQPPAAVLEAMEAQYDLDDPVRFYFGYLKKATGVQWLHSKIDADVRAPAYVFDFGPSFSYEDWTVNELLASTLPVSVTLGFGAILIAVFIGVGSGVIGAVRPNSLADHATLGVALIGISLPSFVTGTVLLMVFPVLLGIGRVGSWGRPGDFVLPALTLSLPFAAYIARLTRLGMIEHALKNAFLPVLSYLGPATAYAMTGSFVVELVFNVPGVGQHFVNAVQNKDLFVIMGVTLVFAGMLVVFNLVVDVLYSWVDPRIEAGG
;
A
#
# COMPACT_ATOMS: atom_id res chain seq x y z
N MET A 1 -20.49 -31.26 -79.33
CA MET A 1 -19.12 -30.90 -78.89
C MET A 1 -19.09 -31.12 -77.39
N MET A 2 -18.49 -32.19 -76.84
CA MET A 2 -17.11 -32.66 -77.02
C MET A 2 -16.11 -31.54 -76.71
N ALA A 3 -14.96 -31.71 -76.05
CA ALA A 3 -14.26 -32.77 -75.34
C ALA A 3 -12.91 -32.11 -74.95
N ALA A 4 -12.22 -32.67 -73.94
CA ALA A 4 -10.77 -32.53 -73.66
C ALA A 4 -10.28 -31.16 -73.14
N CYS A 5 -9.45 -31.01 -72.11
CA CYS A 5 -8.67 -31.90 -71.21
C CYS A 5 -8.24 -30.99 -70.02
N GLY A 6 -8.20 -31.41 -68.74
CA GLY A 6 -7.15 -32.23 -68.14
C GLY A 6 -6.98 -31.92 -66.62
N PRO A 7 -6.17 -32.70 -65.88
CA PRO A 7 -6.36 -33.04 -64.45
C PRO A 7 -5.74 -32.06 -63.43
N GLU A 8 -5.55 -30.79 -63.78
CA GLU A 8 -5.03 -29.76 -62.87
C GLU A 8 -6.14 -28.96 -62.16
N THR A 9 -7.35 -28.94 -62.73
CA THR A 9 -8.52 -28.25 -62.15
C THR A 9 -9.09 -28.98 -60.93
N ASP A 10 -8.89 -30.30 -60.82
CA ASP A 10 -9.39 -31.07 -59.67
C ASP A 10 -8.46 -30.98 -58.44
N ARG A 11 -7.16 -30.69 -58.66
CA ARG A 11 -6.23 -30.31 -57.58
C ARG A 11 -6.49 -28.90 -57.06
N ALA A 12 -6.83 -27.96 -57.95
CA ALA A 12 -7.25 -26.62 -57.56
C ALA A 12 -8.62 -26.62 -56.85
N ALA A 13 -9.57 -27.44 -57.28
CA ALA A 13 -10.88 -27.57 -56.64
C ALA A 13 -10.83 -28.32 -55.30
N ARG A 14 -9.89 -29.27 -55.11
CA ARG A 14 -9.61 -29.87 -53.79
C ARG A 14 -8.89 -28.89 -52.86
N ARG A 15 -7.89 -28.15 -53.33
CA ARG A 15 -7.26 -27.07 -52.54
C ARG A 15 -8.26 -25.99 -52.15
N CYS A 16 -9.16 -25.59 -53.06
CA CYS A 16 -10.17 -24.59 -52.76
C CYS A 16 -11.24 -25.11 -51.78
N ARG A 17 -11.56 -26.42 -51.79
CA ARG A 17 -12.45 -27.04 -50.79
C ARG A 17 -11.78 -27.27 -49.44
N GLU A 18 -10.49 -27.61 -49.42
CA GLU A 18 -9.67 -27.71 -48.20
C GLU A 18 -9.41 -26.33 -47.59
N ASP A 19 -9.19 -25.29 -48.40
CA ASP A 19 -9.09 -23.90 -47.95
C ASP A 19 -10.44 -23.33 -47.54
N HIS A 20 -11.56 -23.77 -48.14
CA HIS A 20 -12.91 -23.41 -47.69
C HIS A 20 -13.31 -24.12 -46.38
N GLN A 21 -12.83 -25.34 -46.15
CA GLN A 21 -12.99 -26.04 -44.86
C GLN A 21 -12.04 -25.51 -43.78
N ARG A 22 -10.80 -25.14 -44.12
CA ARG A 22 -9.84 -24.47 -43.21
C ARG A 22 -10.26 -23.05 -42.87
N SER A 23 -10.86 -22.32 -43.81
CA SER A 23 -11.45 -21.00 -43.53
C SER A 23 -12.75 -21.11 -42.73
N ARG A 24 -13.59 -22.14 -42.93
CA ARG A 24 -14.71 -22.42 -42.02
C ARG A 24 -14.25 -22.81 -40.62
N ALA A 25 -13.20 -23.63 -40.47
CA ALA A 25 -12.63 -23.95 -39.15
C ALA A 25 -11.99 -22.72 -38.48
N ARG A 26 -11.30 -21.85 -39.25
CA ARG A 26 -10.78 -20.56 -38.77
C ARG A 26 -11.88 -19.54 -38.48
N LEU A 27 -13.04 -19.60 -39.14
CA LEU A 27 -14.22 -18.78 -38.84
C LEU A 27 -14.99 -19.29 -37.62
N THR A 28 -15.01 -20.61 -37.35
CA THR A 28 -15.57 -21.18 -36.12
C THR A 28 -14.64 -20.91 -34.92
N VAL A 29 -13.31 -20.94 -35.12
CA VAL A 29 -12.33 -20.53 -34.10
C VAL A 29 -12.30 -19.00 -33.93
N ARG A 30 -12.47 -18.18 -34.97
CA ARG A 30 -12.65 -16.71 -34.82
C ARG A 30 -14.00 -16.34 -34.22
N ARG A 31 -15.08 -17.11 -34.45
CA ARG A 31 -16.36 -16.93 -33.74
C ARG A 31 -16.31 -17.43 -32.30
N GLY A 32 -15.50 -18.45 -32.02
CA GLY A 32 -15.13 -18.86 -30.67
C GLY A 32 -14.33 -17.78 -29.96
N LEU A 33 -13.26 -17.26 -30.59
CA LEU A 33 -12.38 -16.22 -30.04
C LEU A 33 -13.10 -14.86 -29.91
N MET A 34 -13.97 -14.49 -30.86
CA MET A 34 -14.85 -13.31 -30.70
C MET A 34 -15.95 -13.54 -29.67
N GLY A 35 -16.45 -14.77 -29.50
CA GLY A 35 -17.37 -15.13 -28.41
C GLY A 35 -16.70 -15.14 -27.04
N THR A 36 -15.41 -15.48 -26.96
CA THR A 36 -14.59 -15.40 -25.75
C THR A 36 -14.15 -13.96 -25.47
N LEU A 37 -13.83 -13.15 -26.50
CA LEU A 37 -13.57 -11.71 -26.37
C LEU A 37 -14.85 -10.94 -26.00
N PHE A 38 -16.01 -11.27 -26.58
CA PHE A 38 -17.30 -10.71 -26.13
C PHE A 38 -17.69 -11.22 -24.74
N GLY A 39 -17.39 -12.47 -24.41
CA GLY A 39 -17.61 -13.04 -23.07
C GLY A 39 -16.72 -12.42 -22.00
N VAL A 40 -15.46 -12.10 -22.33
CA VAL A 40 -14.49 -11.43 -21.45
C VAL A 40 -14.80 -9.92 -21.36
N CYS A 41 -15.18 -9.26 -22.45
CA CYS A 41 -15.60 -7.85 -22.42
C CYS A 41 -16.96 -7.66 -21.72
N ALA A 42 -17.91 -8.59 -21.85
CA ALA A 42 -19.14 -8.58 -21.06
C ALA A 42 -18.90 -8.91 -19.58
N ALA A 43 -17.92 -9.77 -19.27
CA ALA A 43 -17.49 -10.02 -17.89
C ALA A 43 -16.75 -8.83 -17.26
N ILE A 44 -16.02 -8.02 -18.04
CA ILE A 44 -15.36 -6.80 -17.54
C ILE A 44 -16.38 -5.69 -17.22
N VAL A 45 -17.57 -5.72 -17.83
CA VAL A 45 -18.65 -4.74 -17.56
C VAL A 45 -19.66 -5.26 -16.52
N VAL A 46 -19.71 -6.57 -16.22
CA VAL A 46 -20.76 -7.17 -15.36
C VAL A 46 -20.24 -8.05 -14.20
N SER A 47 -18.95 -8.38 -14.11
CA SER A 47 -18.44 -9.33 -13.10
C SER A 47 -17.52 -8.70 -12.04
N GLY A 48 -18.06 -8.47 -10.84
CA GLY A 48 -17.27 -8.55 -9.60
C GLY A 48 -16.85 -10.02 -9.31
N PRO A 49 -15.95 -10.27 -8.36
CA PRO A 49 -15.27 -11.55 -8.23
C PRO A 49 -16.25 -12.64 -7.76
N VAL A 50 -16.57 -13.57 -8.66
CA VAL A 50 -17.08 -14.90 -8.32
C VAL A 50 -15.95 -15.89 -8.60
N CYS A 51 -15.43 -16.49 -7.54
CA CYS A 51 -14.59 -17.69 -7.44
C CYS A 51 -13.98 -18.27 -8.74
N GLY A 52 -12.66 -18.17 -8.86
CA GLY A 52 -11.81 -19.08 -9.62
C GLY A 52 -10.96 -19.95 -8.70
N VAL A 53 -11.59 -20.89 -7.97
CA VAL A 53 -10.92 -22.06 -7.38
C VAL A 53 -11.54 -23.29 -8.02
N ALA A 54 -10.90 -23.83 -9.06
CA ALA A 54 -11.09 -25.23 -9.50
C ALA A 54 -10.12 -25.61 -10.63
N SER A 55 -8.96 -26.19 -10.28
CA SER A 55 -8.53 -27.49 -10.82
C SER A 55 -7.23 -27.95 -10.14
N ALA A 56 -7.37 -28.63 -9.00
CA ALA A 56 -6.33 -29.49 -8.45
C ALA A 56 -6.87 -30.92 -8.41
N GLN A 57 -6.10 -31.87 -8.95
CA GLN A 57 -6.20 -33.32 -8.73
C GLN A 57 -4.85 -33.96 -9.11
N PRO A 58 -4.45 -35.12 -8.52
CA PRO A 58 -4.24 -35.36 -7.09
C PRO A 58 -2.89 -36.05 -6.81
N GLY A 59 -2.24 -35.81 -5.67
CA GLY A 59 -1.09 -36.63 -5.25
C GLY A 59 -0.45 -36.23 -3.91
N SER A 60 -0.52 -37.16 -2.93
CA SER A 60 0.22 -37.24 -1.65
C SER A 60 0.08 -36.07 -0.65
N GLY A 61 -0.15 -36.22 0.65
CA GLY A 61 -0.21 -37.37 1.57
C GLY A 61 0.03 -36.83 2.99
N GLY A 62 -0.87 -37.14 3.95
CA GLY A 62 -0.79 -36.77 5.37
C GLY A 62 -1.38 -35.38 5.67
N GLY A 63 -2.34 -35.16 6.58
CA GLY A 63 -2.89 -35.95 7.66
C GLY A 63 -3.17 -34.98 8.80
N ILE A 64 -4.43 -34.63 9.05
CA ILE A 64 -5.03 -34.27 10.35
C ILE A 64 -6.54 -34.36 10.17
N SER A 65 -7.11 -35.36 10.83
CA SER A 65 -8.53 -35.67 10.91
C SER A 65 -9.18 -34.89 12.04
N THR A 66 -10.26 -34.15 11.76
CA THR A 66 -11.49 -34.08 12.57
C THR A 66 -12.47 -33.07 11.95
N LEU A 67 -13.51 -33.56 11.26
CA LEU A 67 -14.87 -33.00 11.16
C LEU A 67 -15.68 -33.86 10.19
N SER A 68 -16.47 -34.79 10.75
CA SER A 68 -17.48 -35.53 10.00
C SER A 68 -18.87 -34.98 10.34
N GLN A 69 -19.74 -34.96 9.32
CA GLN A 69 -21.20 -34.74 9.32
C GLN A 69 -21.70 -33.36 8.86
N ALA A 70 -21.94 -33.22 7.55
CA ALA A 70 -23.20 -32.71 7.01
C ALA A 70 -23.36 -33.21 5.56
N GLN A 71 -24.50 -33.86 5.27
CA GLN A 71 -24.82 -34.54 4.00
C GLN A 71 -25.15 -33.55 2.87
N THR A 72 -24.58 -33.75 1.70
CA THR A 72 -24.85 -33.01 0.45
C THR A 72 -26.09 -33.53 -0.30
N LEU A 73 -26.98 -32.63 -0.74
CA LEU A 73 -28.14 -32.93 -1.61
C LEU A 73 -27.72 -33.49 -2.97
N SER A 74 -28.53 -34.41 -3.54
CA SER A 74 -28.24 -35.07 -4.82
C SER A 74 -28.55 -34.19 -6.04
N ALA A 75 -27.93 -34.51 -7.19
CA ALA A 75 -28.08 -33.78 -8.45
C ALA A 75 -29.55 -33.62 -8.90
N SER A 76 -30.40 -34.63 -8.68
CA SER A 76 -31.82 -34.57 -9.04
C SER A 76 -32.64 -33.58 -8.21
N GLN A 77 -32.16 -33.20 -7.01
CA GLN A 77 -32.79 -32.18 -6.17
C GLN A 77 -32.35 -30.76 -6.57
N LYS A 78 -31.15 -30.63 -7.16
CA LYS A 78 -30.68 -29.36 -7.72
C LYS A 78 -31.38 -29.05 -9.04
N ASP A 79 -31.57 -30.04 -9.90
CA ASP A 79 -32.27 -29.86 -11.19
C ASP A 79 -33.73 -29.44 -11.00
N ARG A 80 -34.42 -30.01 -10.01
CA ARG A 80 -35.79 -29.62 -9.64
C ARG A 80 -35.91 -28.20 -9.06
N ALA A 81 -34.87 -27.71 -8.38
CA ALA A 81 -34.85 -26.35 -7.85
C ALA A 81 -34.62 -25.32 -8.95
N VAL A 82 -33.80 -25.69 -9.95
CA VAL A 82 -33.56 -24.88 -11.16
C VAL A 82 -34.79 -24.87 -12.07
N GLU A 83 -35.50 -25.98 -12.26
CA GLU A 83 -36.79 -26.01 -12.97
C GLU A 83 -37.88 -25.17 -12.27
N TRP A 84 -37.94 -25.20 -10.94
CA TRP A 84 -38.89 -24.38 -10.18
C TRP A 84 -38.58 -22.88 -10.28
N MET A 85 -37.30 -22.49 -10.25
CA MET A 85 -36.86 -21.10 -10.43
C MET A 85 -37.09 -20.59 -11.86
N ASN A 86 -36.73 -21.38 -12.87
CA ASN A 86 -36.91 -20.98 -14.27
C ASN A 86 -38.40 -20.86 -14.64
N GLY A 87 -39.26 -21.75 -14.11
CA GLY A 87 -40.71 -21.65 -14.32
C GLY A 87 -41.35 -20.41 -13.68
N HIS A 88 -40.81 -19.91 -12.57
CA HIS A 88 -41.26 -18.64 -11.96
C HIS A 88 -40.73 -17.42 -12.71
N PHE A 89 -39.52 -17.51 -13.26
CA PHE A 89 -38.88 -16.42 -14.00
C PHE A 89 -39.52 -16.21 -15.38
N ASP A 90 -39.83 -17.30 -16.10
CA ASP A 90 -40.50 -17.23 -17.41
C ASP A 90 -41.94 -16.70 -17.31
N ALA A 91 -42.67 -17.05 -16.24
CA ALA A 91 -44.02 -16.52 -16.00
C ALA A 91 -44.04 -15.02 -15.63
N MET A 92 -42.94 -14.50 -15.06
CA MET A 92 -42.80 -13.10 -14.70
C MET A 92 -42.38 -12.23 -15.90
N LEU A 93 -41.68 -12.82 -16.87
CA LEU A 93 -41.23 -12.16 -18.10
C LEU A 93 -42.26 -12.20 -19.24
N SER A 94 -43.18 -13.17 -19.27
CA SER A 94 -44.16 -13.32 -20.36
C SER A 94 -45.47 -12.53 -20.19
N GLY A 95 -45.66 -11.84 -19.05
CA GLY A 95 -46.83 -10.97 -18.83
C GLY A 95 -48.20 -11.68 -18.81
N ASP A 96 -48.23 -13.00 -18.61
CA ASP A 96 -49.45 -13.81 -18.72
C ASP A 96 -50.14 -13.96 -17.35
N ALA A 97 -51.10 -13.07 -17.06
CA ALA A 97 -51.75 -12.91 -15.75
C ALA A 97 -52.75 -14.02 -15.36
N SER A 98 -52.77 -15.16 -16.04
CA SER A 98 -53.76 -16.23 -15.79
C SER A 98 -53.24 -17.44 -15.00
N ALA A 99 -51.99 -17.45 -14.54
CA ALA A 99 -51.39 -18.59 -13.82
C ALA A 99 -51.19 -18.41 -12.30
N SER A 100 -51.75 -17.37 -11.67
CA SER A 100 -51.74 -17.23 -10.19
C SER A 100 -53.11 -16.81 -9.60
N GLY A 101 -54.19 -17.22 -10.26
CA GLY A 101 -55.55 -17.05 -9.76
C GLY A 101 -55.93 -18.11 -8.71
N SER A 102 -55.48 -17.96 -7.47
CA SER A 102 -56.22 -18.45 -6.27
C SER A 102 -55.64 -18.04 -4.90
N SER A 103 -54.75 -17.04 -4.81
CA SER A 103 -54.26 -16.58 -3.48
C SER A 103 -54.07 -15.07 -3.30
N ALA A 104 -54.27 -14.27 -4.35
CA ALA A 104 -54.07 -12.81 -4.30
C ALA A 104 -55.36 -11.99 -4.05
N GLN A 105 -56.54 -12.61 -4.17
CA GLN A 105 -57.84 -11.91 -4.01
C GLN A 105 -58.50 -12.07 -2.63
N ALA A 106 -57.86 -12.76 -1.69
CA ALA A 106 -58.31 -12.87 -0.29
C ALA A 106 -57.46 -12.04 0.70
N LEU A 107 -56.50 -11.25 0.21
CA LEU A 107 -55.54 -10.48 1.05
C LEU A 107 -55.54 -8.97 0.79
N ILE A 108 -56.41 -8.46 -0.09
CA ILE A 108 -56.46 -7.03 -0.48
C ILE A 108 -57.69 -6.28 0.08
N GLU A 109 -58.58 -6.93 0.84
CA GLU A 109 -59.77 -6.27 1.40
C GLU A 109 -59.66 -5.64 2.83
N PRO A 110 -58.57 -5.77 3.64
CA PRO A 110 -58.48 -5.04 4.91
C PRO A 110 -57.70 -3.71 4.91
N PHE A 111 -56.92 -3.38 3.86
CA PHE A 111 -55.90 -2.30 3.97
C PHE A 111 -56.23 -0.96 3.28
N THR A 112 -57.41 -0.81 2.68
CA THR A 112 -57.87 0.43 2.03
C THR A 112 -58.63 1.41 2.96
N ARG A 113 -58.68 1.19 4.29
CA ARG A 113 -59.43 2.05 5.25
C ARG A 113 -58.59 2.91 6.21
N ARG A 114 -57.28 3.05 6.03
CA ARG A 114 -56.44 3.87 6.96
C ARG A 114 -56.36 5.35 6.59
N ASP A 115 -56.45 5.71 5.31
CA ASP A 115 -56.33 7.11 4.87
C ASP A 115 -57.65 7.91 4.95
N GLU A 116 -58.81 7.25 5.02
CA GLU A 116 -60.11 7.92 5.21
C GLU A 116 -60.35 8.38 6.67
N VAL A 117 -59.73 7.73 7.67
CA VAL A 117 -59.93 8.06 9.09
C VAL A 117 -59.14 9.31 9.48
N THR A 118 -57.94 9.52 8.96
CA THR A 118 -57.13 10.71 9.27
C THR A 118 -57.63 11.96 8.53
N ALA A 119 -58.22 11.80 7.33
CA ALA A 119 -58.89 12.89 6.61
C ALA A 119 -60.21 13.28 7.30
N SER A 120 -61.03 12.32 7.73
CA SER A 120 -62.29 12.57 8.45
C SER A 120 -62.08 13.20 9.83
N PHE A 121 -61.01 12.84 10.54
CA PHE A 121 -60.67 13.42 11.85
C PHE A 121 -60.17 14.88 11.74
N ARG A 122 -59.47 15.23 10.66
CA ARG A 122 -59.04 16.61 10.37
C ARG A 122 -60.21 17.51 10.00
N LEU A 123 -61.16 17.01 9.20
CA LEU A 123 -62.40 17.70 8.84
C LEU A 123 -63.33 17.90 10.05
N ALA A 124 -63.49 16.88 10.92
CA ALA A 124 -64.27 17.02 12.16
C ALA A 124 -63.66 18.01 13.16
N LEU A 125 -62.32 18.08 13.23
CA LEU A 125 -61.60 19.04 14.08
C LEU A 125 -61.72 20.48 13.53
N GLN A 126 -61.73 20.66 12.20
CA GLN A 126 -61.99 21.94 11.56
C GLN A 126 -63.45 22.40 11.75
N ASP A 127 -64.43 21.50 11.63
CA ASP A 127 -65.84 21.81 11.84
C ASP A 127 -66.16 22.15 13.31
N ALA A 128 -65.53 21.48 14.28
CA ALA A 128 -65.66 21.79 15.70
C ALA A 128 -65.05 23.16 16.09
N LEU A 129 -63.95 23.56 15.43
CA LEU A 129 -63.34 24.89 15.58
C LEU A 129 -64.20 25.99 14.96
N VAL A 130 -64.86 25.73 13.83
CA VAL A 130 -65.79 26.67 13.18
C VAL A 130 -67.12 26.79 13.95
N ALA A 131 -67.60 25.72 14.58
CA ALA A 131 -68.80 25.74 15.43
C ALA A 131 -68.58 26.55 16.73
N ARG A 132 -67.41 26.44 17.37
CA ARG A 132 -67.09 27.20 18.59
C ARG A 132 -66.86 28.70 18.33
N MET A 133 -66.43 29.08 17.13
CA MET A 133 -66.38 30.49 16.72
C MET A 133 -67.76 31.11 16.46
N ARG A 134 -68.82 30.29 16.34
CA ARG A 134 -70.22 30.75 16.12
C ARG A 134 -71.12 30.64 17.34
N GLY A 135 -70.61 30.20 18.50
CA GLY A 135 -71.31 30.30 19.78
C GLY A 135 -72.41 29.27 20.02
N ASP A 136 -72.42 28.12 19.34
CA ASP A 136 -73.39 27.05 19.59
C ASP A 136 -72.68 25.74 19.97
N LEU A 137 -72.78 25.33 21.24
CA LEU A 137 -72.71 23.92 21.65
C LEU A 137 -73.36 23.76 23.04
N SER A 138 -74.63 23.36 23.04
CA SER A 138 -75.32 22.82 24.21
C SER A 138 -74.92 21.34 24.43
N ALA A 139 -74.57 21.03 25.69
CA ALA A 139 -74.54 19.72 26.36
C ALA A 139 -74.54 18.44 25.48
N GLY A 140 -73.34 17.92 25.16
CA GLY A 140 -73.21 16.58 24.58
C GLY A 140 -71.80 16.15 24.11
N ALA A 141 -70.72 16.71 24.67
CA ALA A 141 -69.35 16.37 24.24
C ALA A 141 -68.67 15.30 25.14
N ASP A 142 -68.04 14.33 24.46
CA ASP A 142 -67.22 13.20 24.93
C ASP A 142 -66.13 13.61 25.96
N PRO A 143 -65.89 12.83 27.04
CA PRO A 143 -64.77 12.99 27.97
C PRO A 143 -63.40 13.23 27.30
N ALA A 144 -63.14 12.62 26.13
CA ALA A 144 -61.91 12.81 25.38
C ALA A 144 -61.72 14.25 24.84
N ALA A 145 -62.83 14.95 24.52
CA ALA A 145 -62.79 16.35 24.06
C ALA A 145 -62.60 17.35 25.23
N ARG A 146 -62.99 16.97 26.46
CA ARG A 146 -62.74 17.77 27.68
C ARG A 146 -61.26 17.66 28.12
N PHE A 147 -60.65 16.49 27.96
CA PHE A 147 -59.21 16.26 28.21
C PHE A 147 -58.29 17.03 27.25
N ALA A 148 -58.70 17.21 25.99
CA ALA A 148 -57.95 18.01 25.01
C ALA A 148 -57.90 19.51 25.36
N GLY A 149 -58.90 20.04 26.09
CA GLY A 149 -58.94 21.44 26.54
C GLY A 149 -57.91 21.77 27.63
N LEU A 150 -57.69 20.87 28.57
CA LEU A 150 -56.69 21.03 29.65
C LEU A 150 -55.25 20.97 29.13
N ARG A 151 -54.98 20.13 28.11
CA ARG A 151 -53.69 20.09 27.40
C ARG A 151 -53.32 21.42 26.74
N MET A 152 -54.30 22.27 26.41
CA MET A 152 -54.04 23.58 25.79
C MET A 152 -53.70 24.68 26.81
N CYS A 153 -54.17 24.58 28.06
CA CYS A 153 -53.92 25.58 29.11
C CYS A 153 -52.46 25.58 29.61
N GLY A 154 -51.80 24.42 29.64
CA GLY A 154 -50.39 24.30 30.06
C GLY A 154 -49.40 25.05 29.16
N ARG A 155 -49.76 25.38 27.92
CA ARG A 155 -48.87 26.10 26.98
C ARG A 155 -49.01 27.63 26.98
N LEU A 156 -49.88 28.21 27.82
CA LEU A 156 -50.24 29.65 27.73
C LEU A 156 -49.78 30.54 28.91
N GLY A 157 -49.04 30.01 29.88
CA GLY A 157 -48.45 30.77 31.00
C GLY A 157 -49.43 31.13 32.13
N MET A 158 -48.93 31.15 33.38
CA MET A 158 -49.70 31.33 34.64
C MET A 158 -50.56 32.60 34.71
N GLY A 159 -50.26 33.65 33.95
CA GLY A 159 -51.04 34.90 33.93
C GLY A 159 -52.46 34.79 33.37
N LYS A 160 -52.82 33.68 32.70
CA LYS A 160 -54.15 33.47 32.08
C LYS A 160 -54.98 32.36 32.72
N VAL A 161 -54.42 31.60 33.66
CA VAL A 161 -55.09 30.48 34.35
C VAL A 161 -55.82 30.94 35.61
N LEU A 162 -55.35 31.99 36.26
CA LEU A 162 -55.93 32.53 37.51
C LEU A 162 -57.41 32.98 37.39
N PRO A 163 -57.85 33.64 36.31
CA PRO A 163 -59.26 34.04 36.14
C PRO A 163 -60.21 32.85 35.92
N PHE A 164 -59.68 31.73 35.42
CA PHE A 164 -60.45 30.50 35.19
C PHE A 164 -60.72 29.77 36.52
N LEU A 165 -59.74 29.74 37.43
CA LEU A 165 -59.90 29.18 38.77
C LEU A 165 -60.84 30.03 39.66
N GLU A 166 -60.75 31.36 39.56
CA GLU A 166 -61.69 32.27 40.25
C GLU A 166 -63.14 32.13 39.73
N ALA A 167 -63.31 31.85 38.43
CA ALA A 167 -64.63 31.60 37.84
C ALA A 167 -65.24 30.25 38.25
N SER A 168 -64.43 29.19 38.37
CA SER A 168 -64.88 27.88 38.87
C SER A 168 -65.31 27.92 40.34
N LEU A 169 -64.66 28.74 41.18
CA LEU A 169 -65.05 28.95 42.58
C LEU A 169 -66.40 29.64 42.75
N ALA A 170 -66.83 30.44 41.77
CA ALA A 170 -68.12 31.15 41.76
C ALA A 170 -69.27 30.32 41.15
N SER A 171 -68.99 29.12 40.64
CA SER A 171 -69.98 28.26 39.99
C SER A 171 -71.02 27.70 40.96
N SER A 172 -72.25 27.52 40.48
CA SER A 172 -73.35 26.83 41.19
C SER A 172 -73.38 25.32 40.94
N ASP A 173 -72.47 24.79 40.11
CA ASP A 173 -72.31 23.35 39.87
C ASP A 173 -71.48 22.69 41.01
N PRO A 174 -72.00 21.65 41.69
CA PRO A 174 -71.27 20.96 42.77
C PRO A 174 -69.93 20.33 42.33
N VAL A 175 -69.80 19.95 41.05
CA VAL A 175 -68.59 19.31 40.50
C VAL A 175 -67.50 20.36 40.20
N GLU A 176 -67.89 21.56 39.75
CA GLU A 176 -66.95 22.66 39.57
C GLU A 176 -66.49 23.27 40.90
N ARG A 177 -67.34 23.23 41.94
CA ARG A 177 -66.95 23.62 43.31
C ARG A 177 -66.00 22.61 43.96
N SER A 178 -66.17 21.30 43.73
CA SER A 178 -65.27 20.28 44.29
C SER A 178 -63.86 20.37 43.71
N LEU A 179 -63.74 20.81 42.44
CA LEU A 179 -62.46 21.14 41.81
C LEU A 179 -61.76 22.37 42.42
N GLY A 180 -62.51 23.27 43.08
CA GLY A 180 -61.97 24.48 43.73
C GLY A 180 -61.79 24.41 45.25
N VAL A 181 -62.52 23.54 45.96
CA VAL A 181 -62.65 23.55 47.43
C VAL A 181 -61.80 22.50 48.16
N ALA A 182 -61.16 21.55 47.46
CA ALA A 182 -60.11 20.73 48.06
C ALA A 182 -58.79 21.53 48.11
N ALA A 183 -58.74 22.41 49.10
CA ALA A 183 -57.79 23.51 49.25
C ALA A 183 -56.33 23.08 49.37
N HIS A 184 -55.45 23.83 48.69
CA HIS A 184 -54.48 24.68 49.40
C HIS A 184 -54.23 26.01 48.66
N ALA A 185 -55.16 26.95 48.83
CA ALA A 185 -54.94 28.37 48.53
C ALA A 185 -53.85 28.99 49.44
N ASP A 186 -53.58 28.41 50.62
CA ASP A 186 -52.50 28.84 51.51
C ASP A 186 -51.09 28.50 50.98
N PHE A 187 -50.95 27.43 50.19
CA PHE A 187 -49.66 27.04 49.58
C PHE A 187 -49.25 28.05 48.50
N PHE A 188 -50.21 28.45 47.66
CA PHE A 188 -49.99 29.46 46.62
C PHE A 188 -49.75 30.87 47.17
N ALA A 189 -50.25 31.18 48.38
CA ALA A 189 -49.90 32.41 49.10
C ALA A 189 -48.45 32.36 49.66
N THR A 190 -48.02 31.21 50.17
CA THR A 190 -46.67 31.03 50.76
C THR A 190 -45.55 31.02 49.71
N VAL A 191 -45.80 30.44 48.52
CA VAL A 191 -44.86 30.42 47.38
C VAL A 191 -44.65 31.81 46.77
N ARG A 192 -45.58 32.76 47.01
CA ARG A 192 -45.58 34.10 46.40
C ARG A 192 -44.76 35.15 47.16
N GLU A 193 -44.50 34.99 48.46
CA GLU A 193 -43.93 36.08 49.29
C GLU A 193 -42.51 35.88 49.85
N THR A 194 -41.77 34.79 49.56
CA THR A 194 -40.41 34.62 50.10
C THR A 194 -39.36 34.21 49.06
N SER A 195 -38.29 35.00 48.98
CA SER A 195 -37.11 34.82 48.13
C SER A 195 -35.88 34.43 48.97
N SER A 196 -35.71 33.14 49.33
CA SER A 196 -34.53 32.64 50.08
C SER A 196 -34.47 31.09 50.17
N PRO A 197 -33.32 30.43 50.51
CA PRO A 197 -33.10 28.96 50.58
C PRO A 197 -33.98 28.17 51.56
N VAL A 198 -34.93 28.83 52.24
CA VAL A 198 -35.98 28.19 53.04
C VAL A 198 -36.98 27.40 52.16
N ARG A 199 -36.97 27.64 50.84
CA ARG A 199 -37.80 26.94 49.83
C ARG A 199 -37.60 25.42 49.80
N GLU A 200 -36.37 24.92 49.93
CA GLU A 200 -36.09 23.48 49.73
C GLU A 200 -36.46 22.63 50.94
N SER A 201 -36.19 23.11 52.17
CA SER A 201 -36.51 22.34 53.39
C SER A 201 -38.01 22.28 53.70
N ALA A 202 -38.77 23.34 53.36
CA ALA A 202 -40.22 23.37 53.57
C ALA A 202 -40.96 22.51 52.53
N VAL A 203 -40.47 22.48 51.28
CA VAL A 203 -41.05 21.65 50.22
C VAL A 203 -40.67 20.18 50.40
N ALA A 204 -39.43 19.87 50.81
CA ALA A 204 -39.02 18.50 51.13
C ALA A 204 -39.81 17.89 52.30
N ALA A 205 -40.02 18.65 53.39
CA ALA A 205 -40.84 18.19 54.52
C ALA A 205 -42.32 17.97 54.14
N HIS A 206 -42.83 18.69 53.15
CA HIS A 206 -44.20 18.52 52.63
C HIS A 206 -44.30 17.30 51.69
N LEU A 207 -43.26 17.04 50.89
CA LEU A 207 -43.17 15.85 50.05
C LEU A 207 -43.01 14.55 50.87
N ASP A 208 -42.29 14.59 51.99
CA ASP A 208 -42.24 13.47 52.95
C ASP A 208 -43.60 13.22 53.63
N ALA A 209 -44.37 14.27 53.94
CA ALA A 209 -45.73 14.15 54.47
C ALA A 209 -46.73 13.59 53.44
N LEU A 210 -46.57 13.96 52.16
CA LEU A 210 -47.32 13.41 51.03
C LEU A 210 -46.99 11.93 50.77
N GLY A 211 -45.71 11.55 50.93
CA GLY A 211 -45.25 10.16 50.89
C GLY A 211 -45.94 9.27 51.94
N ALA A 212 -46.21 9.82 53.14
CA ALA A 212 -46.92 9.11 54.20
C ALA A 212 -48.46 9.06 53.99
N ALA A 213 -49.04 9.99 53.22
CA ALA A 213 -50.48 10.04 52.91
C ALA A 213 -50.91 9.12 51.74
N LEU A 214 -49.96 8.61 50.96
CA LEU A 214 -50.18 7.67 49.83
C LEU A 214 -50.62 6.25 50.24
N ALA A 215 -51.03 6.05 51.49
CA ALA A 215 -51.53 4.78 52.02
C ALA A 215 -53.07 4.64 51.97
N ASP A 216 -53.80 5.65 51.48
CA ASP A 216 -55.27 5.69 51.35
C ASP A 216 -55.69 5.80 49.85
N GLU A 217 -56.69 5.04 49.42
CA GLU A 217 -57.03 4.82 47.99
C GLU A 217 -57.55 6.07 47.28
N ASP A 218 -58.28 6.95 47.97
CA ASP A 218 -58.82 8.18 47.38
C ASP A 218 -57.78 9.32 47.25
N ALA A 219 -56.61 9.18 47.87
CA ALA A 219 -55.54 10.18 47.82
C ALA A 219 -54.65 10.05 46.56
N ALA A 220 -54.54 8.86 45.97
CA ALA A 220 -53.60 8.59 44.87
C ALA A 220 -53.89 9.38 43.58
N THR A 221 -55.17 9.60 43.26
CA THR A 221 -55.59 10.36 42.08
C THR A 221 -55.27 11.85 42.22
N VAL A 222 -55.47 12.41 43.42
CA VAL A 222 -55.22 13.83 43.73
C VAL A 222 -53.71 14.13 43.79
N VAL A 223 -52.90 13.20 44.29
CA VAL A 223 -51.43 13.33 44.32
C VAL A 223 -50.82 13.23 42.93
N THR A 224 -51.41 12.40 42.05
CA THR A 224 -50.98 12.29 40.64
C THR A 224 -51.23 13.58 39.87
N GLU A 225 -52.36 14.26 40.10
CA GLU A 225 -52.64 15.58 39.51
C GLU A 225 -51.73 16.68 40.08
N PHE A 226 -51.40 16.65 41.37
CA PHE A 226 -50.52 17.64 42.02
C PHE A 226 -49.07 17.57 41.52
N VAL A 227 -48.55 16.38 41.25
CA VAL A 227 -47.18 16.16 40.74
C VAL A 227 -47.06 16.51 39.25
N VAL A 228 -48.11 16.31 38.45
CA VAL A 228 -48.17 16.78 37.05
C VAL A 228 -48.11 18.31 36.95
N VAL A 229 -48.70 19.02 37.91
CA VAL A 229 -48.64 20.50 37.99
C VAL A 229 -47.24 20.99 38.40
N LEU A 230 -46.54 20.30 39.33
CA LEU A 230 -45.16 20.63 39.70
C LEU A 230 -44.15 20.37 38.57
N ALA A 231 -44.38 19.36 37.73
CA ALA A 231 -43.56 19.06 36.56
C ALA A 231 -43.67 20.13 35.44
N GLY A 232 -44.72 20.96 35.46
CA GLY A 232 -44.97 22.03 34.49
C GLY A 232 -44.64 23.45 34.97
N ALA A 233 -44.06 23.64 36.16
CA ALA A 233 -43.66 24.95 36.65
C ALA A 233 -42.28 25.37 36.09
N ASP A 234 -42.22 26.51 35.41
CA ASP A 234 -41.03 26.98 34.67
C ASP A 234 -39.88 27.51 35.56
N GLU A 235 -40.09 27.77 36.85
CA GLU A 235 -39.05 28.36 37.72
C GLU A 235 -38.90 27.59 39.05
N GLY A 236 -38.04 26.55 39.04
CA GLY A 236 -37.60 25.84 40.25
C GLY A 236 -36.88 24.49 39.99
N GLY A 237 -35.54 24.50 40.11
CA GLY A 237 -34.60 23.40 40.39
C GLY A 237 -34.85 21.97 39.85
N THR A 238 -33.98 21.52 38.93
CA THR A 238 -33.87 20.13 38.41
C THR A 238 -33.87 19.05 39.50
N GLN A 239 -33.29 19.34 40.66
CA GLN A 239 -33.25 18.42 41.81
C GLN A 239 -34.65 18.13 42.38
N LEU A 240 -35.54 19.12 42.39
CA LEU A 240 -36.92 18.98 42.88
C LEU A 240 -37.75 18.06 41.96
N ARG A 241 -37.52 18.13 40.64
CA ARG A 241 -38.16 17.25 39.65
C ARG A 241 -37.67 15.80 39.78
N LEU A 242 -36.39 15.61 40.10
CA LEU A 242 -35.78 14.30 40.39
C LEU A 242 -36.28 13.69 41.70
N ASP A 243 -36.37 14.47 42.77
CA ASP A 243 -36.86 14.01 44.07
C ASP A 243 -38.36 13.70 44.03
N ALA A 244 -39.17 14.47 43.28
CA ALA A 244 -40.56 14.15 43.01
C ALA A 244 -40.72 12.83 42.23
N ALA A 245 -39.89 12.60 41.20
CA ALA A 245 -39.90 11.34 40.44
C ALA A 245 -39.47 10.14 41.32
N ARG A 246 -38.50 10.30 42.23
CA ARG A 246 -38.09 9.28 43.20
C ARG A 246 -39.17 8.96 44.22
N ALA A 247 -39.84 9.97 44.78
CA ALA A 247 -40.96 9.78 45.70
C ALA A 247 -42.13 9.05 45.01
N MET A 248 -42.39 9.36 43.73
CA MET A 248 -43.42 8.71 42.92
C MET A 248 -43.10 7.23 42.66
N ALA A 249 -41.83 6.90 42.35
CA ALA A 249 -41.36 5.53 42.19
C ALA A 249 -41.42 4.73 43.51
N ALA A 250 -41.05 5.34 44.63
CA ALA A 250 -41.13 4.72 45.96
C ALA A 250 -42.59 4.46 46.41
N GLY A 251 -43.51 5.38 46.11
CA GLY A 251 -44.94 5.21 46.36
C GLY A 251 -45.59 4.12 45.49
N LEU A 252 -45.19 4.02 44.22
CA LEU A 252 -45.58 2.91 43.33
C LEU A 252 -45.13 1.56 43.89
N ALA A 253 -43.85 1.47 44.30
CA ALA A 253 -43.28 0.25 44.85
C ALA A 253 -43.97 -0.21 46.15
N ALA A 254 -44.42 0.73 46.99
CA ALA A 254 -45.11 0.43 48.25
C ALA A 254 -46.58 -0.02 48.06
N ASN A 255 -47.26 0.42 46.99
CA ASN A 255 -48.67 0.05 46.73
C ASN A 255 -48.85 -1.14 45.78
N LEU A 256 -47.79 -1.58 45.09
CA LEU A 256 -47.81 -2.76 44.21
C LEU A 256 -48.13 -4.09 44.92
N ASP A 257 -48.07 -4.14 46.25
CA ASP A 257 -48.41 -5.32 47.06
C ASP A 257 -49.92 -5.43 47.40
N ARG A 258 -50.73 -4.41 47.09
CA ARG A 258 -52.19 -4.43 47.30
C ARG A 258 -52.89 -4.52 45.94
N ARG A 259 -53.69 -5.57 45.75
CA ARG A 259 -54.32 -5.91 44.46
C ARG A 259 -55.20 -4.76 43.92
N THR A 260 -54.68 -3.96 42.99
CA THR A 260 -55.43 -2.88 42.32
C THR A 260 -55.97 -3.27 40.93
N PRO A 261 -57.07 -2.65 40.42
CA PRO A 261 -57.70 -2.95 39.12
C PRO A 261 -56.95 -2.37 37.91
N ASP A 262 -57.23 -2.92 36.72
CA ASP A 262 -56.55 -2.61 35.44
C ASP A 262 -56.63 -1.13 34.99
N GLU A 263 -57.63 -0.35 35.44
CA GLU A 263 -57.77 1.09 35.12
C GLU A 263 -56.69 1.98 35.78
N MET A 264 -56.11 1.55 36.90
CA MET A 264 -55.00 2.28 37.54
C MET A 264 -53.72 2.16 36.72
N ILE A 265 -53.48 1.02 36.07
CA ILE A 265 -52.23 0.73 35.32
C ILE A 265 -52.05 1.71 34.15
N ASP A 266 -53.14 2.03 33.43
CA ASP A 266 -53.09 3.01 32.34
C ASP A 266 -52.81 4.43 32.86
N THR A 267 -53.34 4.78 34.03
CA THR A 267 -53.12 6.09 34.67
C THR A 267 -51.66 6.25 35.12
N TRP A 268 -51.07 5.20 35.70
CA TRP A 268 -49.66 5.19 36.12
C TRP A 268 -48.68 5.17 34.95
N ALA A 269 -49.03 4.47 33.86
CA ALA A 269 -48.20 4.44 32.65
C ALA A 269 -48.18 5.79 31.92
N VAL A 270 -49.28 6.53 31.93
CA VAL A 270 -49.36 7.91 31.41
C VAL A 270 -48.54 8.87 32.28
N ALA A 271 -48.60 8.73 33.61
CA ALA A 271 -47.81 9.54 34.53
C ALA A 271 -46.30 9.30 34.35
N LEU A 272 -45.88 8.04 34.18
CA LEU A 272 -44.48 7.67 33.92
C LEU A 272 -43.99 8.19 32.56
N SER A 273 -44.84 8.14 31.54
CA SER A 273 -44.55 8.68 30.20
C SER A 273 -44.31 10.20 30.25
N HIS A 274 -45.15 10.94 30.99
CA HIS A 274 -44.98 12.39 31.15
C HIS A 274 -43.77 12.77 32.02
N ALA A 275 -43.44 11.99 33.04
CA ALA A 275 -42.22 12.18 33.82
C ALA A 275 -40.96 12.01 32.94
N LEU A 276 -40.94 10.99 32.08
CA LEU A 276 -39.85 10.77 31.12
C LEU A 276 -39.77 11.88 30.06
N GLU A 277 -40.91 12.41 29.60
CA GLU A 277 -40.98 13.48 28.60
C GLU A 277 -40.48 14.82 29.17
N SER A 278 -40.88 15.17 30.39
CA SER A 278 -40.44 16.38 31.10
C SER A 278 -38.94 16.35 31.44
N VAL A 279 -38.40 15.18 31.78
CA VAL A 279 -36.95 14.99 31.98
C VAL A 279 -36.17 15.07 30.67
N ASN A 280 -36.72 14.56 29.57
CA ASN A 280 -36.11 14.63 28.25
C ASN A 280 -36.09 16.08 27.70
N GLU A 281 -37.12 16.89 27.97
CA GLU A 281 -37.13 18.32 27.63
C GLU A 281 -36.10 19.12 28.45
N ALA A 282 -35.94 18.83 29.74
CA ALA A 282 -34.90 19.44 30.57
C ALA A 282 -33.47 19.13 30.06
N ALA A 283 -33.22 17.89 29.60
CA ALA A 283 -31.95 17.49 28.99
C ALA A 283 -31.66 18.17 27.64
N LEU A 284 -32.71 18.55 26.89
CA LEU A 284 -32.60 19.22 25.59
C LEU A 284 -32.39 20.74 25.71
N ALA A 285 -32.82 21.37 26.82
CA ALA A 285 -32.71 22.81 27.04
C ALA A 285 -31.29 23.30 27.41
N GLY A 286 -30.34 22.38 27.68
CA GLY A 286 -28.92 22.70 27.81
C GLY A 286 -28.48 23.32 29.14
N ASP A 287 -29.32 23.32 30.18
CA ASP A 287 -29.05 23.98 31.47
C ASP A 287 -28.33 23.06 32.50
N TYR A 288 -27.44 22.19 32.03
CA TYR A 288 -26.73 21.22 32.88
C TYR A 288 -25.28 21.63 33.17
N ASN A 289 -24.97 21.89 34.44
CA ASN A 289 -23.60 21.96 34.94
C ASN A 289 -23.08 20.54 35.25
N GLU A 290 -21.78 20.32 35.00
CA GLU A 290 -21.10 19.02 34.86
C GLU A 290 -20.90 18.16 36.15
N ASP A 291 -21.96 17.78 36.86
CA ASP A 291 -21.84 16.80 37.94
C ASP A 291 -22.22 15.37 37.48
N VAL A 292 -21.19 14.54 37.28
CA VAL A 292 -21.22 13.14 36.82
C VAL A 292 -22.09 12.22 37.70
N GLU A 293 -22.41 12.60 38.94
CA GLU A 293 -23.28 11.84 39.83
C GLU A 293 -24.75 11.82 39.39
N VAL A 294 -25.26 12.89 38.78
CA VAL A 294 -26.66 12.98 38.33
C VAL A 294 -26.94 12.00 37.19
N ASP A 295 -25.97 11.80 36.29
CA ASP A 295 -26.08 10.93 35.11
C ASP A 295 -25.97 9.42 35.44
N ARG A 296 -25.47 9.07 36.62
CA ARG A 296 -25.48 7.68 37.13
C ARG A 296 -26.78 7.41 37.89
N ALA A 297 -27.15 8.29 38.81
CA ALA A 297 -28.37 8.12 39.61
C ALA A 297 -29.66 8.19 38.76
N PHE A 298 -29.67 9.00 37.70
CA PHE A 298 -30.76 9.05 36.72
C PHE A 298 -30.89 7.72 35.94
N ARG A 299 -29.77 7.14 35.53
CA ARG A 299 -29.72 5.87 34.81
C ARG A 299 -30.22 4.71 35.67
N ASP A 300 -29.77 4.67 36.92
CA ASP A 300 -30.12 3.61 37.86
C ASP A 300 -31.62 3.69 38.22
N ALA A 301 -32.19 4.89 38.31
CA ALA A 301 -33.63 5.08 38.54
C ALA A 301 -34.50 4.63 37.35
N VAL A 302 -34.13 4.98 36.12
CA VAL A 302 -34.86 4.57 34.90
C VAL A 302 -34.75 3.06 34.68
N VAL A 303 -33.56 2.48 34.89
CA VAL A 303 -33.34 1.03 34.78
C VAL A 303 -34.13 0.29 35.85
N GLY A 304 -34.09 0.73 37.10
CA GLY A 304 -34.87 0.11 38.18
C GLY A 304 -36.39 0.14 37.96
N LEU A 305 -36.91 1.22 37.36
CA LEU A 305 -38.33 1.35 36.98
C LEU A 305 -38.71 0.39 35.84
N CYS A 306 -37.85 0.25 34.83
CA CYS A 306 -38.06 -0.73 33.76
C CYS A 306 -37.98 -2.17 34.27
N GLU A 307 -37.04 -2.48 35.16
CA GLU A 307 -36.90 -3.81 35.77
C GLU A 307 -38.10 -4.17 36.64
N ALA A 308 -38.65 -3.22 37.41
CA ALA A 308 -39.86 -3.42 38.21
C ALA A 308 -41.11 -3.65 37.32
N ALA A 309 -41.26 -2.90 36.23
CA ALA A 309 -42.35 -3.06 35.28
C ALA A 309 -42.29 -4.39 34.52
N ILE A 310 -41.08 -4.83 34.15
CA ILE A 310 -40.83 -6.12 33.48
C ILE A 310 -41.08 -7.28 34.45
N GLY A 311 -40.65 -7.16 35.72
CA GLY A 311 -40.92 -8.14 36.77
C GLY A 311 -42.41 -8.33 37.04
N PHE A 312 -43.19 -7.24 37.06
CA PHE A 312 -44.65 -7.29 37.21
C PHE A 312 -45.37 -7.93 36.01
N ALA A 313 -44.88 -7.71 34.78
CA ALA A 313 -45.44 -8.32 33.57
C ALA A 313 -45.12 -9.83 33.45
N ALA A 314 -44.00 -10.28 34.04
CA ALA A 314 -43.58 -11.68 33.99
C ALA A 314 -44.42 -12.62 34.87
N ASP A 315 -45.05 -12.10 35.95
CA ASP A 315 -45.75 -12.91 36.96
C ASP A 315 -47.27 -13.11 36.69
N ARG A 316 -47.79 -12.64 35.54
CA ARG A 316 -49.18 -12.89 35.09
C ARG A 316 -49.25 -13.38 33.64
N PRO A 317 -49.47 -14.69 33.37
CA PRO A 317 -49.53 -15.22 32.01
C PRO A 317 -50.83 -14.95 31.24
N SER A 318 -51.85 -14.36 31.87
CA SER A 318 -53.16 -14.17 31.23
C SER A 318 -53.86 -12.92 31.77
N GLY A 319 -53.84 -11.83 31.00
CA GLY A 319 -54.67 -10.65 31.28
C GLY A 319 -54.11 -9.28 30.89
N VAL A 320 -52.95 -9.17 30.24
CA VAL A 320 -52.44 -7.87 29.77
C VAL A 320 -53.23 -7.42 28.54
N SER A 321 -53.91 -6.28 28.60
CA SER A 321 -54.67 -5.75 27.47
C SER A 321 -53.74 -5.34 26.31
N ALA A 322 -54.24 -5.38 25.08
CA ALA A 322 -53.46 -5.05 23.88
C ALA A 322 -52.90 -3.62 23.90
N SER A 323 -53.52 -2.67 24.62
CA SER A 323 -52.99 -1.31 24.77
C SER A 323 -51.77 -1.26 25.70
N THR A 324 -51.75 -2.05 26.77
CA THR A 324 -50.64 -2.09 27.73
C THR A 324 -49.38 -2.75 27.12
N GLY A 325 -49.56 -3.76 26.27
CA GLY A 325 -48.46 -4.37 25.50
C GLY A 325 -47.83 -3.43 24.48
N VAL A 326 -48.64 -2.59 23.82
CA VAL A 326 -48.15 -1.56 22.87
C VAL A 326 -47.40 -0.45 23.61
N LEU A 327 -47.84 -0.08 24.81
CA LEU A 327 -47.20 0.97 25.61
C LEU A 327 -45.83 0.54 26.18
N LEU A 328 -45.72 -0.71 26.66
CA LEU A 328 -44.46 -1.30 27.13
C LEU A 328 -43.45 -1.45 25.99
N ASP A 329 -43.92 -1.78 24.78
CA ASP A 329 -43.09 -1.86 23.58
C ASP A 329 -42.64 -0.46 23.10
N ASP A 330 -43.49 0.56 23.18
CA ASP A 330 -43.11 1.97 22.89
C ASP A 330 -42.11 2.50 23.94
N LEU A 331 -42.28 2.18 25.23
CA LEU A 331 -41.36 2.56 26.31
C LEU A 331 -39.99 1.87 26.17
N SER A 332 -39.98 0.58 25.83
CA SER A 332 -38.75 -0.18 25.55
C SER A 332 -38.00 0.38 24.33
N ARG A 333 -38.71 0.70 23.24
CA ARG A 333 -38.13 1.33 22.04
C ARG A 333 -37.58 2.73 22.34
N ARG A 334 -38.26 3.53 23.15
CA ARG A 334 -37.82 4.88 23.54
C ARG A 334 -36.62 4.85 24.49
N ALA A 335 -36.60 3.95 25.47
CA ALA A 335 -35.44 3.74 26.35
C ALA A 335 -34.21 3.27 25.55
N SER A 336 -34.41 2.37 24.59
CA SER A 336 -33.37 1.90 23.66
C SER A 336 -32.87 3.04 22.74
N ALA A 337 -33.74 3.94 22.30
CA ALA A 337 -33.38 5.09 21.47
C ALA A 337 -32.54 6.14 22.22
N VAL A 338 -32.76 6.31 23.53
CA VAL A 338 -31.96 7.19 24.40
C VAL A 338 -30.57 6.58 24.64
N GLN A 339 -30.49 5.27 24.93
CA GLN A 339 -29.21 4.55 25.05
C GLN A 339 -28.40 4.60 23.74
N LEU A 340 -29.05 4.44 22.57
CA LEU A 340 -28.39 4.55 21.27
C LEU A 340 -27.85 5.96 20.99
N ARG A 341 -28.61 7.02 21.29
CA ARG A 341 -28.19 8.41 21.02
C ARG A 341 -27.01 8.86 21.89
N VAL A 342 -26.93 8.41 23.14
CA VAL A 342 -25.78 8.66 24.02
C VAL A 342 -24.58 7.82 23.58
N GLY A 343 -24.79 6.57 23.16
CA GLY A 343 -23.76 5.72 22.58
C GLY A 343 -23.15 6.30 21.30
N VAL A 344 -23.99 6.83 20.39
CA VAL A 344 -23.55 7.47 19.13
C VAL A 344 -22.76 8.75 19.39
N LYS A 345 -23.14 9.58 20.37
CA LYS A 345 -22.37 10.79 20.73
C LYS A 345 -21.01 10.45 21.34
N LYS A 346 -20.92 9.42 22.19
CA LYS A 346 -19.65 8.93 22.76
C LYS A 346 -18.75 8.32 21.68
N LEU A 347 -19.33 7.55 20.75
CA LEU A 347 -18.61 6.99 19.61
C LEU A 347 -18.08 8.11 18.69
N ALA A 348 -18.89 9.14 18.41
CA ALA A 348 -18.48 10.29 17.62
C ALA A 348 -17.35 11.10 18.29
N ALA A 349 -17.39 11.28 19.62
CA ALA A 349 -16.33 11.95 20.37
C ALA A 349 -15.02 11.13 20.39
N ILE A 350 -15.10 9.80 20.54
CA ILE A 350 -13.94 8.91 20.47
C ILE A 350 -13.35 8.92 19.05
N VAL A 351 -14.19 8.88 18.02
CA VAL A 351 -13.77 9.00 16.61
C VAL A 351 -13.12 10.36 16.35
N LEU A 352 -13.65 11.45 16.90
CA LEU A 352 -13.09 12.79 16.75
C LEU A 352 -11.74 12.95 17.47
N VAL A 353 -11.60 12.45 18.70
CA VAL A 353 -10.34 12.47 19.46
C VAL A 353 -9.30 11.58 18.78
N PHE A 354 -9.70 10.43 18.26
CA PHE A 354 -8.84 9.55 17.48
C PHE A 354 -8.41 10.21 16.15
N ALA A 355 -9.33 10.89 15.45
CA ALA A 355 -9.05 11.64 14.24
C ALA A 355 -8.13 12.84 14.49
N LEU A 356 -8.32 13.57 15.60
CA LEU A 356 -7.46 14.68 16.01
C LEU A 356 -6.08 14.21 16.47
N GLY A 357 -6.00 13.07 17.17
CA GLY A 357 -4.74 12.41 17.53
C GLY A 357 -3.96 11.94 16.30
N MET A 358 -4.67 11.35 15.33
CA MET A 358 -4.11 11.01 14.01
C MET A 358 -3.62 12.26 13.27
N ALA A 359 -4.40 13.34 13.24
CA ALA A 359 -4.02 14.59 12.61
C ALA A 359 -2.79 15.24 13.27
N GLY A 360 -2.66 15.18 14.61
CA GLY A 360 -1.48 15.71 15.33
C GLY A 360 -0.17 14.95 15.03
N VAL A 361 -0.24 13.63 14.87
CA VAL A 361 0.90 12.77 14.46
C VAL A 361 1.24 12.93 12.97
N VAL A 362 0.27 13.37 12.17
CA VAL A 362 0.46 13.68 10.75
C VAL A 362 1.12 15.04 10.54
N VAL A 363 0.73 16.07 11.30
CA VAL A 363 1.18 17.46 11.11
C VAL A 363 2.59 17.76 11.69
N SER A 364 3.08 16.95 12.63
CA SER A 364 4.36 17.19 13.33
C SER A 364 5.62 16.75 12.56
N ASP A 365 5.47 15.93 11.53
CA ASP A 365 6.52 15.63 10.55
C ASP A 365 6.03 16.27 9.24
N ARG A 366 6.79 17.18 8.64
CA ARG A 366 6.53 17.71 7.30
C ARG A 366 7.41 16.96 6.29
N PRO A 367 6.94 15.85 5.72
CA PRO A 367 7.70 15.20 4.68
C PRO A 367 7.60 15.91 3.33
N LEU A 368 8.51 15.51 2.44
CA LEU A 368 8.74 16.10 1.13
C LEU A 368 7.86 15.37 0.09
N PRO A 369 7.59 15.99 -1.07
CA PRO A 369 6.95 15.36 -2.22
C PRO A 369 7.37 13.93 -2.51
N ARG A 370 6.55 13.14 -3.24
CA ARG A 370 7.05 11.90 -3.87
C ARG A 370 8.16 12.31 -4.82
N ALA A 371 9.24 11.54 -4.90
CA ALA A 371 10.27 11.81 -5.88
C ALA A 371 9.75 11.51 -7.28
N GLU A 372 10.33 12.14 -8.29
CA GLU A 372 10.10 11.72 -9.68
C GLU A 372 10.65 10.32 -9.96
N LEU A 373 11.65 9.89 -9.18
CA LEU A 373 12.21 8.54 -9.18
C LEU A 373 12.41 8.06 -7.75
N THR A 374 11.85 6.92 -7.40
CA THR A 374 11.98 6.29 -6.10
C THR A 374 12.71 4.96 -6.24
N VAL A 375 13.90 4.85 -5.65
CA VAL A 375 14.76 3.66 -5.68
C VAL A 375 14.71 2.96 -4.33
N LEU A 376 14.64 1.65 -4.33
CA LEU A 376 14.79 0.83 -3.13
C LEU A 376 16.20 0.27 -3.07
N GLU A 377 16.87 0.48 -1.92
CA GLU A 377 18.12 -0.20 -1.56
C GLU A 377 17.88 -1.12 -0.37
N ILE A 378 18.60 -2.25 -0.29
CA ILE A 378 18.40 -3.25 0.79
C ILE A 378 19.01 -2.83 2.14
N ALA A 379 19.76 -1.75 2.16
CA ALA A 379 20.38 -1.19 3.36
C ALA A 379 20.42 0.34 3.27
N ASP A 380 20.51 0.98 4.44
CA ASP A 380 20.80 2.42 4.49
C ASP A 380 22.29 2.69 4.22
N PHE A 381 22.63 3.94 3.95
CA PHE A 381 23.99 4.38 3.68
C PHE A 381 24.83 4.33 4.96
N ASN A 382 26.07 3.87 4.85
CA ASN A 382 27.00 3.86 5.98
C ASN A 382 27.67 5.22 6.14
N THR A 383 28.00 5.86 5.02
CA THR A 383 28.66 7.16 4.98
C THR A 383 28.42 7.86 3.65
N LEU A 384 28.50 9.19 3.66
CA LEU A 384 28.50 10.04 2.47
C LEU A 384 29.89 10.65 2.21
N ASP A 385 30.90 10.28 3.00
CA ASP A 385 32.30 10.68 2.85
C ASP A 385 32.98 9.75 1.84
N PRO A 386 33.33 10.20 0.61
CA PRO A 386 33.81 9.31 -0.45
C PRO A 386 35.05 8.51 -0.05
N GLN A 387 35.97 9.12 0.71
CA GLN A 387 37.20 8.46 1.16
C GLN A 387 36.96 7.35 2.20
N ARG A 388 35.73 7.20 2.72
CA ARG A 388 35.37 6.18 3.72
C ARG A 388 34.31 5.20 3.20
N MET A 389 33.93 5.29 1.93
CA MET A 389 32.90 4.43 1.35
C MET A 389 33.45 3.04 1.03
N SER A 390 32.67 2.02 1.36
CA SER A 390 33.04 0.62 1.11
C SER A 390 31.91 -0.24 0.57
N TYR A 391 30.69 0.30 0.50
CA TYR A 391 29.49 -0.44 0.15
C TYR A 391 28.88 0.09 -1.14
N LEU A 392 28.29 -0.82 -1.92
CA LEU A 392 27.75 -0.51 -3.25
C LEU A 392 26.68 0.59 -3.22
N GLN A 393 25.79 0.59 -2.22
CA GLN A 393 24.79 1.65 -2.07
C GLN A 393 25.44 3.02 -1.81
N ASP A 394 26.53 3.07 -1.06
CA ASP A 394 27.27 4.32 -0.81
C ASP A 394 27.89 4.82 -2.13
N PHE A 395 28.46 3.92 -2.94
CA PHE A 395 29.02 4.25 -4.26
C PHE A 395 27.96 4.73 -5.26
N ARG A 396 26.80 4.06 -5.34
CA ARG A 396 25.67 4.50 -6.20
C ARG A 396 25.21 5.90 -5.86
N LEU A 397 25.16 6.23 -4.56
CA LEU A 397 24.88 7.59 -4.11
C LEU A 397 25.99 8.56 -4.53
N ALA A 398 27.26 8.19 -4.31
CA ALA A 398 28.42 9.02 -4.65
C ALA A 398 28.46 9.38 -6.14
N TYR A 399 28.16 8.43 -7.03
CA TYR A 399 28.04 8.64 -8.46
C TYR A 399 27.00 9.70 -8.86
N GLY A 400 26.03 9.98 -7.98
CA GLY A 400 25.03 11.03 -8.18
C GLY A 400 25.38 12.37 -7.54
N ILE A 401 26.12 12.39 -6.43
CA ILE A 401 26.37 13.60 -5.63
C ILE A 401 27.80 14.15 -5.74
N PHE A 402 28.73 13.37 -6.28
CA PHE A 402 30.11 13.79 -6.55
C PHE A 402 30.47 13.47 -8.00
N GLU A 403 31.50 14.14 -8.51
CA GLU A 403 32.09 13.87 -9.83
C GLU A 403 33.61 13.78 -9.68
N GLY A 404 34.20 12.66 -10.10
CA GLY A 404 35.64 12.46 -10.14
C GLY A 404 36.31 13.12 -11.35
N LEU A 405 37.65 13.05 -11.41
CA LEU A 405 38.41 13.54 -12.57
C LEU A 405 37.97 12.83 -13.87
N ALA A 406 37.62 11.55 -13.79
CA ALA A 406 37.09 10.76 -14.89
C ALA A 406 35.79 10.05 -14.49
N ARG A 407 35.08 9.49 -15.47
CA ARG A 407 33.87 8.69 -15.26
C ARG A 407 33.85 7.52 -16.23
N TRP A 408 33.16 6.44 -15.88
CA TRP A 408 32.92 5.35 -16.82
C TRP A 408 31.78 5.72 -17.77
N ASP A 409 31.85 5.19 -18.99
CA ASP A 409 30.67 5.05 -19.84
C ASP A 409 29.83 3.86 -19.36
N ASN A 410 28.50 4.03 -19.26
CA ASN A 410 27.62 3.05 -18.64
C ASN A 410 27.48 1.73 -19.40
N ASP A 411 27.74 1.72 -20.71
CA ASP A 411 27.56 0.53 -21.55
C ASP A 411 28.89 -0.16 -21.85
N THR A 412 29.93 0.61 -22.11
CA THR A 412 31.26 0.11 -22.49
C THR A 412 32.22 -0.05 -21.32
N MET A 413 31.97 0.65 -20.21
CA MET A 413 32.90 0.81 -19.08
C MET A 413 34.24 1.44 -19.45
N ASP A 414 34.35 2.07 -20.62
CA ASP A 414 35.52 2.85 -20.98
C ASP A 414 35.60 4.11 -20.10
N VAL A 415 36.80 4.46 -19.64
CA VAL A 415 37.01 5.64 -18.81
C VAL A 415 37.08 6.89 -19.70
N GLY A 416 36.13 7.80 -19.51
CA GLY A 416 35.98 9.05 -20.25
C GLY A 416 36.12 10.30 -19.38
N PRO A 417 36.14 11.49 -20.01
CA PRO A 417 36.26 12.76 -19.32
C PRO A 417 35.06 13.07 -18.40
N ALA A 418 35.38 13.70 -17.26
CA ALA A 418 34.44 14.19 -16.26
C ALA A 418 34.93 15.53 -15.71
N LEU A 419 35.35 15.63 -14.44
CA LEU A 419 35.89 16.87 -13.89
C LEU A 419 37.19 17.29 -14.62
N ALA A 420 37.97 16.33 -15.11
CA ALA A 420 39.03 16.55 -16.09
C ALA A 420 38.48 16.37 -17.50
N HIS A 421 38.65 17.39 -18.36
CA HIS A 421 38.23 17.29 -19.77
C HIS A 421 39.25 16.55 -20.63
N SER A 422 40.50 16.45 -20.16
CA SER A 422 41.58 15.72 -20.83
C SER A 422 42.71 15.40 -19.86
N TRP A 423 43.59 14.47 -20.26
CA TRP A 423 44.81 14.16 -19.53
C TRP A 423 45.92 13.74 -20.49
N ASP A 424 47.16 14.02 -20.11
CA ASP A 424 48.36 13.52 -20.77
C ASP A 424 48.98 12.37 -19.97
N VAL A 425 49.50 11.37 -20.67
CA VAL A 425 50.26 10.27 -20.07
C VAL A 425 51.68 10.29 -20.64
N SER A 426 52.66 10.29 -19.75
CA SER A 426 54.08 10.18 -20.10
C SER A 426 54.39 8.91 -20.91
N GLY A 427 55.47 8.95 -21.72
CA GLY A 427 55.85 7.83 -22.58
C GLY A 427 56.26 6.55 -21.86
N ASP A 428 56.55 6.62 -20.55
CA ASP A 428 56.79 5.44 -19.71
C ASP A 428 55.56 4.96 -18.94
N GLY A 429 54.44 5.70 -18.99
CA GLY A 429 53.18 5.34 -18.34
C GLY A 429 53.14 5.59 -16.83
N THR A 430 54.11 6.30 -16.28
CA THR A 430 54.22 6.51 -14.82
C THR A 430 53.74 7.88 -14.36
N GLU A 431 53.67 8.86 -15.25
CA GLU A 431 53.17 10.21 -14.95
C GLU A 431 51.91 10.54 -15.75
N TYR A 432 50.90 11.06 -15.05
CA TYR A 432 49.61 11.51 -15.56
C TYR A 432 49.42 12.99 -15.23
N THR A 433 49.01 13.81 -16.19
CA THR A 433 48.65 15.22 -15.96
C THR A 433 47.20 15.44 -16.36
N PHE A 434 46.35 15.80 -15.40
CA PHE A 434 44.92 16.04 -15.59
C PHE A 434 44.63 17.53 -15.71
N TYR A 435 43.79 17.89 -16.69
CA TYR A 435 43.34 19.26 -16.94
C TYR A 435 41.86 19.37 -16.60
N LEU A 436 41.55 20.12 -15.53
CA LEU A 436 40.22 20.30 -14.98
C LEU A 436 39.42 21.31 -15.81
N VAL A 437 38.08 21.21 -15.72
CA VAL A 437 37.18 22.17 -16.39
C VAL A 437 37.08 23.47 -15.59
N ASP A 438 37.32 24.60 -16.25
CA ASP A 438 37.36 25.96 -15.65
C ASP A 438 36.03 26.40 -14.98
N ASP A 439 34.90 25.91 -15.47
CA ASP A 439 33.56 26.26 -14.98
C ASP A 439 33.00 25.28 -13.95
N ALA A 440 33.77 24.28 -13.50
CA ALA A 440 33.33 23.36 -12.47
C ALA A 440 33.07 24.10 -11.14
N ARG A 441 31.89 23.84 -10.54
CA ARG A 441 31.47 24.45 -9.28
C ARG A 441 31.02 23.40 -8.26
N TRP A 442 31.35 23.67 -7.01
CA TRP A 442 30.73 23.05 -5.86
C TRP A 442 29.29 23.55 -5.69
N SER A 443 28.46 22.79 -5.00
CA SER A 443 27.03 23.11 -4.76
C SER A 443 26.79 24.37 -3.94
N ASN A 444 27.84 24.98 -3.39
CA ASN A 444 27.82 26.29 -2.72
C ASN A 444 28.29 27.44 -3.63
N GLY A 445 28.58 27.17 -4.90
CA GLY A 445 29.06 28.12 -5.91
C GLY A 445 30.58 28.34 -5.92
N ALA A 446 31.37 27.69 -5.05
CA ALA A 446 32.83 27.79 -5.07
C ALA A 446 33.41 27.04 -6.30
N PRO A 447 34.54 27.49 -6.89
CA PRO A 447 35.21 26.74 -7.94
C PRO A 447 35.75 25.41 -7.41
N VAL A 448 35.67 24.36 -8.22
CA VAL A 448 36.36 23.09 -7.95
C VAL A 448 37.79 23.20 -8.48
N THR A 449 38.79 22.88 -7.65
CA THR A 449 40.21 23.05 -7.99
C THR A 449 41.00 21.74 -7.91
N ALA A 450 42.18 21.71 -8.54
CA ALA A 450 43.14 20.62 -8.37
C ALA A 450 43.59 20.46 -6.90
N GLY A 451 43.56 21.55 -6.11
CA GLY A 451 43.80 21.55 -4.67
C GLY A 451 42.79 20.70 -3.90
N ASP A 452 41.50 20.78 -4.24
CA ASP A 452 40.45 19.97 -3.61
C ASP A 452 40.67 18.45 -3.84
N VAL A 453 41.17 18.09 -5.02
CA VAL A 453 41.49 16.69 -5.37
C VAL A 453 42.70 16.21 -4.57
N ALA A 454 43.79 17.00 -4.54
CA ALA A 454 44.99 16.66 -3.78
C ALA A 454 44.70 16.54 -2.27
N TYR A 455 43.86 17.42 -1.73
CA TYR A 455 43.38 17.37 -0.35
C TYR A 455 42.59 16.08 -0.07
N ALA A 456 41.65 15.71 -0.95
CA ALA A 456 40.86 14.49 -0.81
C ALA A 456 41.75 13.23 -0.80
N TRP A 457 42.75 13.17 -1.67
CA TRP A 457 43.67 12.03 -1.76
C TRP A 457 44.62 11.98 -0.56
N GLN A 458 45.10 13.13 -0.09
CA GLN A 458 45.84 13.19 1.17
C GLN A 458 45.02 12.62 2.32
N ARG A 459 43.73 12.97 2.41
CA ARG A 459 42.82 12.42 3.41
C ARG A 459 42.66 10.91 3.28
N ALA A 460 42.59 10.37 2.07
CA ALA A 460 42.49 8.94 1.83
C ALA A 460 43.76 8.17 2.23
N ILE A 461 44.94 8.79 2.04
CA ILE A 461 46.25 8.18 2.36
C ILE A 461 46.60 8.31 3.85
N MET A 462 45.99 9.24 4.60
CA MET A 462 46.28 9.36 6.03
C MET A 462 45.79 8.13 6.82
N PRO A 463 46.64 7.48 7.64
CA PRO A 463 46.20 6.39 8.53
C PRO A 463 45.16 6.85 9.56
N ASP A 464 45.08 8.16 9.81
CA ASP A 464 44.14 8.81 10.71
C ASP A 464 42.67 8.60 10.31
N THR A 465 42.37 8.48 9.02
CA THR A 465 40.99 8.47 8.49
C THR A 465 40.39 7.07 8.39
N ALA A 466 41.15 6.00 8.67
CA ALA A 466 40.68 4.60 8.62
C ALA A 466 39.88 4.27 7.34
N ALA A 467 40.36 4.74 6.18
CA ALA A 467 39.76 4.46 4.88
C ALA A 467 40.07 3.02 4.44
N ASP A 468 39.04 2.23 4.14
CA ASP A 468 39.20 0.82 3.75
C ASP A 468 39.99 0.67 2.43
N TYR A 469 39.96 1.68 1.56
CA TYR A 469 40.64 1.70 0.26
C TYR A 469 41.95 2.51 0.24
N SER A 470 42.57 2.78 1.40
CA SER A 470 43.84 3.52 1.47
C SER A 470 44.95 2.89 0.60
N ASN A 471 44.94 1.55 0.49
CA ASN A 471 45.91 0.78 -0.28
C ASN A 471 45.85 1.04 -1.80
N LEU A 472 44.70 1.42 -2.36
CA LEU A 472 44.60 1.75 -3.79
C LEU A 472 45.46 2.98 -4.15
N PHE A 473 45.67 3.88 -3.19
CA PHE A 473 46.52 5.07 -3.38
C PHE A 473 48.02 4.75 -3.31
N TYR A 474 48.43 3.56 -2.87
CA TYR A 474 49.85 3.19 -2.77
C TYR A 474 50.54 3.02 -4.13
N LEU A 475 49.75 2.97 -5.21
CA LEU A 475 50.27 3.06 -6.57
C LEU A 475 50.90 4.44 -6.86
N ILE A 476 50.49 5.49 -6.14
CA ILE A 476 51.08 6.84 -6.24
C ILE A 476 52.44 6.82 -5.55
N GLU A 477 53.45 7.37 -6.22
CA GLU A 477 54.82 7.44 -5.73
C GLU A 477 54.87 8.01 -4.30
N GLY A 478 55.49 7.28 -3.37
CA GLY A 478 55.68 7.71 -1.98
C GLY A 478 54.45 7.66 -1.06
N ALA A 479 53.25 7.30 -1.54
CA ALA A 479 52.05 7.25 -0.72
C ALA A 479 52.12 6.22 0.42
N GLU A 480 52.57 4.99 0.14
CA GLU A 480 52.75 3.95 1.17
C GLU A 480 53.81 4.37 2.21
N GLY A 481 54.91 4.96 1.75
CA GLY A 481 55.97 5.47 2.61
C GLY A 481 55.48 6.59 3.54
N PHE A 482 54.65 7.50 3.03
CA PHE A 482 54.00 8.54 3.82
C PHE A 482 53.02 7.96 4.84
N PHE A 483 52.19 6.97 4.46
CA PHE A 483 51.29 6.27 5.37
C PHE A 483 52.06 5.65 6.54
N ALA A 484 53.12 4.89 6.25
CA ALA A 484 53.97 4.26 7.25
C ALA A 484 54.66 5.29 8.15
N TRP A 485 55.23 6.35 7.56
CA TRP A 485 55.84 7.46 8.31
C TRP A 485 54.83 8.11 9.26
N ARG A 486 53.62 8.42 8.80
CA ARG A 486 52.59 9.07 9.62
C ARG A 486 52.17 8.19 10.79
N ARG A 487 52.00 6.88 10.56
CA ARG A 487 51.72 5.91 11.63
C ARG A 487 52.82 5.93 12.69
N ASP A 488 54.08 5.87 12.27
CA ASP A 488 55.22 5.88 13.19
C ASP A 488 55.30 7.20 14.00
N GLN A 489 54.95 8.34 13.38
CA GLN A 489 54.85 9.62 14.09
C GLN A 489 53.74 9.65 15.13
N LEU A 490 52.57 9.06 14.81
CA LEU A 490 51.46 8.96 15.76
C LEU A 490 51.84 8.08 16.96
N ASP A 491 52.50 6.94 16.73
CA ASP A 491 52.97 6.05 17.79
C ASP A 491 54.02 6.73 18.67
N ALA A 492 54.96 7.46 18.06
CA ALA A 492 55.95 8.27 18.76
C ALA A 492 55.30 9.37 19.61
N TYR A 493 54.32 10.09 19.06
CA TYR A 493 53.57 11.12 19.78
C TYR A 493 52.75 10.53 20.93
N ALA A 494 52.05 9.41 20.70
CA ALA A 494 51.27 8.70 21.70
C ALA A 494 52.14 8.18 22.86
N SER A 495 53.45 8.00 22.64
CA SER A 495 54.42 7.57 23.65
C SER A 495 55.04 8.73 24.47
N ARG A 496 54.80 10.01 24.10
CA ARG A 496 55.33 11.18 24.83
C ARG A 496 54.78 11.29 26.27
N PRO A 497 55.51 11.94 27.20
CA PRO A 497 54.98 12.31 28.52
C PRO A 497 53.68 13.12 28.42
N ALA A 498 52.82 13.01 29.43
CA ALA A 498 51.51 13.67 29.41
C ALA A 498 51.62 15.21 29.34
N GLU A 499 52.71 15.78 29.86
CA GLU A 499 52.98 17.21 29.90
C GLU A 499 53.36 17.78 28.52
N GLU A 500 53.88 16.93 27.63
CA GLU A 500 54.27 17.31 26.26
C GLU A 500 53.11 17.17 25.26
N LYS A 501 52.03 16.47 25.66
CA LYS A 501 50.83 16.26 24.86
C LYS A 501 49.86 17.43 25.03
N SER A 502 49.65 18.17 23.96
CA SER A 502 48.71 19.30 23.93
C SER A 502 48.06 19.43 22.56
N VAL A 503 46.93 20.14 22.50
CA VAL A 503 46.27 20.44 21.21
C VAL A 503 47.25 21.12 20.25
N LYS A 504 48.01 22.12 20.73
CA LYS A 504 49.01 22.83 19.94
C LYS A 504 50.11 21.91 19.40
N ALA A 505 50.57 20.94 20.19
CA ALA A 505 51.59 19.99 19.76
C ALA A 505 51.03 19.01 18.71
N ALA A 506 49.77 18.59 18.85
CA ALA A 506 49.07 17.76 17.87
C ALA A 506 48.79 18.53 16.56
N GLU A 507 48.45 19.82 16.64
CA GLU A 507 48.29 20.70 15.46
C GLU A 507 49.62 20.88 14.71
N ALA A 508 50.72 21.07 15.44
CA ALA A 508 52.05 21.13 14.82
C ALA A 508 52.41 19.82 14.10
N LEU A 509 52.06 18.68 14.71
CA LEU A 509 52.28 17.37 14.09
C LEU A 509 51.38 17.15 12.86
N ARG A 510 50.16 17.71 12.84
CA ARG A 510 49.31 17.71 11.64
C ARG A 510 49.92 18.54 10.52
N ALA A 511 50.40 19.75 10.82
CA ALA A 511 51.06 20.62 9.84
C ALA A 511 52.34 19.98 9.27
N GLU A 512 53.12 19.28 10.09
CA GLU A 512 54.28 18.49 9.65
C GLU A 512 53.85 17.38 8.67
N ALA A 513 52.72 16.71 8.94
CA ALA A 513 52.18 15.71 8.02
C ALA A 513 51.72 16.31 6.68
N ASP A 514 51.19 17.55 6.67
CA ASP A 514 50.86 18.24 5.41
C ASP A 514 52.09 18.59 4.58
N GLU A 515 53.17 19.01 5.24
CA GLU A 515 54.45 19.27 4.57
C GLU A 515 55.10 17.98 4.07
N ALA A 516 55.10 16.93 4.88
CA ALA A 516 55.61 15.62 4.50
C ALA A 516 54.82 15.02 3.32
N PHE A 517 53.49 15.18 3.29
CA PHE A 517 52.68 14.74 2.15
C PHE A 517 53.12 15.41 0.85
N ARG A 518 53.23 16.75 0.84
CA ARG A 518 53.68 17.51 -0.35
C ARG A 518 55.11 17.17 -0.78
N ALA A 519 55.96 16.76 0.15
CA ALA A 519 57.35 16.43 -0.13
C ALA A 519 57.56 14.96 -0.58
N MET A 520 56.77 14.03 -0.04
CA MET A 520 56.97 12.59 -0.24
C MET A 520 56.06 12.00 -1.31
N VAL A 521 54.82 12.50 -1.44
CA VAL A 521 53.80 11.86 -2.28
C VAL A 521 53.76 12.52 -3.65
N GLY A 522 53.73 11.70 -4.71
CA GLY A 522 53.72 12.10 -6.11
C GLY A 522 52.42 12.74 -6.59
N VAL A 523 51.84 13.67 -5.83
CA VAL A 523 50.66 14.47 -6.19
C VAL A 523 51.07 15.94 -6.18
N GLU A 524 51.14 16.54 -7.36
CA GLU A 524 51.58 17.92 -7.59
C GLU A 524 50.43 18.76 -8.14
N VAL A 525 50.01 19.77 -7.39
CA VAL A 525 49.08 20.81 -7.87
C VAL A 525 49.92 21.86 -8.61
N VAL A 526 49.87 21.84 -9.95
CA VAL A 526 50.66 22.75 -10.78
C VAL A 526 50.04 24.16 -10.76
N ASP A 527 48.71 24.21 -10.86
CA ASP A 527 47.86 25.39 -10.70
C ASP A 527 46.43 24.94 -10.33
N ASP A 528 45.49 25.88 -10.19
CA ASP A 528 44.11 25.61 -9.76
C ASP A 528 43.37 24.61 -10.67
N ALA A 529 43.77 24.45 -11.93
CA ALA A 529 43.11 23.59 -12.92
C ALA A 529 43.98 22.42 -13.40
N THR A 530 45.20 22.25 -12.89
CA THR A 530 46.16 21.25 -13.38
C THR A 530 46.73 20.40 -12.24
N LEU A 531 46.45 19.10 -12.29
CA LEU A 531 46.95 18.12 -11.32
C LEU A 531 47.91 17.15 -12.01
N ARG A 532 49.14 17.02 -11.52
CA ARG A 532 50.11 16.02 -11.98
C ARG A 532 50.29 14.94 -10.93
N VAL A 533 50.29 13.68 -11.38
CA VAL A 533 50.39 12.49 -10.53
C VAL A 533 51.50 11.59 -11.05
N ARG A 534 52.40 11.16 -10.17
CA ARG A 534 53.45 10.18 -10.46
C ARG A 534 53.16 8.87 -9.75
N LEU A 535 53.31 7.77 -10.48
CA LEU A 535 53.06 6.41 -10.02
C LEU A 535 54.39 5.69 -9.79
N VAL A 536 54.38 4.71 -8.88
CA VAL A 536 55.55 3.86 -8.59
C VAL A 536 55.94 3.01 -9.81
N ARG A 537 54.96 2.69 -10.67
CA ARG A 537 55.11 1.85 -11.87
C ARG A 537 53.99 2.15 -12.87
N PRO A 538 54.14 1.75 -14.15
CA PRO A 538 53.06 1.87 -15.12
C PRO A 538 51.85 1.07 -14.68
N ALA A 539 50.66 1.67 -14.77
CA ALA A 539 49.41 1.02 -14.38
C ALA A 539 48.27 1.46 -15.30
N PRO A 540 48.01 0.71 -16.40
CA PRO A 540 46.96 1.05 -17.36
C PRO A 540 45.57 1.20 -16.74
N TYR A 541 45.29 0.45 -15.66
CA TYR A 541 44.03 0.49 -14.90
C TYR A 541 43.94 1.65 -13.90
N PHE A 542 44.95 2.53 -13.82
CA PHE A 542 44.90 3.69 -12.91
C PHE A 542 43.70 4.58 -13.20
N MET A 543 43.30 4.70 -14.47
CA MET A 543 42.13 5.49 -14.87
C MET A 543 40.81 4.95 -14.27
N ASP A 544 40.69 3.65 -14.00
CA ASP A 544 39.54 3.10 -13.27
C ASP A 544 39.51 3.60 -11.82
N PHE A 545 40.66 3.74 -11.16
CA PHE A 545 40.72 4.33 -9.81
C PHE A 545 40.27 5.79 -9.83
N ILE A 546 40.67 6.52 -10.86
CA ILE A 546 40.30 7.93 -11.04
C ILE A 546 38.78 8.12 -11.24
N ALA A 547 38.09 7.11 -11.78
CA ALA A 547 36.64 7.08 -11.90
C ALA A 547 35.89 6.54 -10.66
N PHE A 548 36.61 5.99 -9.67
CA PHE A 548 36.06 5.34 -8.48
C PHE A 548 35.85 6.32 -7.30
N PRO A 549 34.74 6.26 -6.53
CA PRO A 549 34.38 7.30 -5.56
C PRO A 549 35.41 7.63 -4.47
N PRO A 550 36.22 6.71 -3.93
CA PRO A 550 37.28 7.07 -2.98
C PRO A 550 38.26 8.14 -3.52
N PHE A 551 38.44 8.24 -4.83
CA PHE A 551 39.29 9.24 -5.49
C PHE A 551 38.56 10.55 -5.82
N TYR A 552 37.28 10.68 -5.51
CA TYR A 552 36.51 11.90 -5.79
C TYR A 552 36.92 13.04 -4.86
N PRO A 553 36.93 14.28 -5.37
CA PRO A 553 37.29 15.44 -4.56
C PRO A 553 36.26 15.69 -3.45
N VAL A 554 36.69 16.41 -2.41
CA VAL A 554 35.81 16.97 -1.39
C VAL A 554 36.15 18.44 -1.17
N HIS A 555 35.15 19.27 -0.85
CA HIS A 555 35.37 20.69 -0.61
C HIS A 555 36.13 20.93 0.70
N GLU A 556 37.42 21.22 0.60
CA GLU A 556 38.36 21.34 1.73
C GLU A 556 37.82 22.23 2.86
N ALA A 557 37.37 23.44 2.51
CA ALA A 557 36.92 24.42 3.50
C ALA A 557 35.65 24.01 4.26
N THR A 558 34.86 23.05 3.73
CA THR A 558 33.72 22.46 4.46
C THR A 558 34.23 21.38 5.40
N VAL A 559 35.09 20.48 4.92
CA VAL A 559 35.60 19.34 5.70
C VAL A 559 36.42 19.83 6.90
N GLU A 560 37.34 20.80 6.69
CA GLU A 560 38.23 21.32 7.74
C GLU A 560 37.48 21.94 8.94
N ARG A 561 36.25 22.44 8.76
CA ARG A 561 35.42 22.94 9.88
C ARG A 561 35.02 21.84 10.87
N TYR A 562 35.12 20.60 10.44
CA TYR A 562 34.77 19.40 11.20
C TYR A 562 36.00 18.52 11.46
N VAL A 563 37.20 19.04 11.20
CA VAL A 563 38.46 18.38 11.53
C VAL A 563 38.98 18.94 12.84
N SER A 564 39.46 18.05 13.71
CA SER A 564 40.13 18.38 14.95
C SER A 564 41.30 17.42 15.17
N VAL A 565 42.18 17.71 16.13
CA VAL A 565 43.28 16.81 16.51
C VAL A 565 43.08 16.26 17.92
N ASP A 566 43.36 14.97 18.11
CA ASP A 566 43.38 14.34 19.43
C ASP A 566 44.68 14.74 20.16
N ALA A 567 44.56 15.52 21.22
CA ALA A 567 45.72 15.96 22.01
C ALA A 567 46.54 14.79 22.59
N ARG A 568 45.93 13.61 22.81
CA ARG A 568 46.57 12.44 23.42
C ARG A 568 47.33 11.59 22.40
N THR A 569 46.78 11.43 21.19
CA THR A 569 47.35 10.55 20.15
C THR A 569 47.99 11.30 19.01
N GLY A 570 47.72 12.60 18.83
CA GLY A 570 48.20 13.40 17.70
C GLY A 570 47.44 13.14 16.40
N ALA A 571 46.46 12.21 16.43
CA ALA A 571 45.70 11.80 15.26
C ALA A 571 44.63 12.83 14.91
N VAL A 572 44.38 12.98 13.62
CA VAL A 572 43.22 13.71 13.11
C VAL A 572 41.95 12.98 13.51
N ARG A 573 40.99 13.73 14.04
CA ARG A 573 39.62 13.29 14.31
C ARG A 573 38.68 14.08 13.43
N GLN A 574 37.94 13.35 12.61
CA GLN A 574 36.95 13.91 11.72
C GLN A 574 35.55 13.74 12.30
N ASP A 575 34.83 14.84 12.50
CA ASP A 575 33.41 14.83 12.82
C ASP A 575 32.60 14.65 11.52
N HIS A 576 31.91 13.52 11.40
CA HIS A 576 31.10 13.19 10.22
C HIS A 576 29.88 14.11 10.02
N GLN A 577 29.64 15.06 10.92
CA GLN A 577 28.58 16.04 10.75
C GLN A 577 28.66 16.91 9.49
N TRP A 578 29.83 16.99 8.84
CA TRP A 578 30.00 17.68 7.56
C TRP A 578 29.21 17.03 6.42
N THR A 579 28.96 15.72 6.48
CA THR A 579 28.24 14.99 5.43
C THR A 579 26.73 15.06 5.55
N LYS A 580 26.20 15.71 6.60
CA LYS A 580 24.75 15.82 6.80
C LYS A 580 24.13 16.73 5.72
N PRO A 581 22.92 16.41 5.25
CA PRO A 581 22.15 17.30 4.37
C PRO A 581 22.07 18.73 4.92
N GLY A 582 22.22 19.71 4.04
CA GLY A 582 22.34 21.13 4.38
C GLY A 582 23.72 21.59 4.86
N ARG A 583 24.68 20.68 5.06
CA ARG A 583 26.08 21.00 5.39
C ARG A 583 27.07 20.47 4.35
N ILE A 584 26.77 19.30 3.80
CA ILE A 584 27.57 18.68 2.75
C ILE A 584 27.63 19.60 1.53
N VAL A 585 28.83 19.70 0.94
CA VAL A 585 29.09 20.43 -0.29
C VAL A 585 29.59 19.42 -1.32
N CYS A 586 28.93 19.40 -2.47
CA CYS A 586 28.99 18.35 -3.48
C CYS A 586 29.30 18.96 -4.85
N ASN A 587 29.96 18.23 -5.76
CA ASN A 587 30.23 18.70 -7.13
C ASN A 587 29.51 17.87 -8.22
N GLY A 588 28.68 16.89 -7.83
CA GLY A 588 27.92 16.08 -8.77
C GLY A 588 26.58 16.70 -9.20
N PRO A 589 25.83 16.00 -10.06
CA PRO A 589 24.55 16.46 -10.61
C PRO A 589 23.41 16.58 -9.59
N TYR A 590 23.52 15.95 -8.42
CA TYR A 590 22.55 16.02 -7.33
C TYR A 590 23.17 16.48 -6.02
N VAL A 591 22.32 16.96 -5.11
CA VAL A 591 22.66 17.28 -3.72
C VAL A 591 21.73 16.55 -2.75
N PRO A 592 22.23 16.04 -1.62
CA PRO A 592 21.38 15.52 -0.54
C PRO A 592 20.55 16.63 0.11
N VAL A 593 19.22 16.52 0.01
CA VAL A 593 18.26 17.46 0.61
C VAL A 593 17.86 17.01 2.01
N SER A 594 17.61 15.72 2.20
CA SER A 594 17.29 15.17 3.50
C SER A 594 17.71 13.72 3.62
N TRP A 595 18.13 13.29 4.80
CA TRP A 595 18.49 11.91 5.10
C TRP A 595 17.86 11.56 6.43
N LYS A 596 16.76 10.82 6.36
CA LYS A 596 16.05 10.27 7.50
C LYS A 596 16.50 8.82 7.62
N PHE A 597 17.39 8.56 8.58
CA PHE A 597 17.99 7.25 8.80
C PHE A 597 16.94 6.12 8.87
N LYS A 598 17.20 5.03 8.14
CA LYS A 598 16.36 3.84 7.91
C LYS A 598 14.98 4.14 7.34
N ARG A 599 14.84 5.28 6.67
CA ARG A 599 13.56 5.73 6.13
C ARG A 599 13.68 6.25 4.72
N GLU A 600 14.55 7.22 4.47
CA GLU A 600 14.64 7.88 3.17
C GLU A 600 15.89 8.76 3.04
N MET A 601 16.58 8.67 1.91
CA MET A 601 17.50 9.68 1.41
C MET A 601 16.85 10.42 0.24
N ARG A 602 16.76 11.74 0.33
CA ARG A 602 16.19 12.60 -0.71
C ARG A 602 17.29 13.39 -1.40
N LEU A 603 17.32 13.31 -2.72
CA LEU A 603 18.20 14.08 -3.60
C LEU A 603 17.38 15.07 -4.44
N ALA A 604 17.98 16.21 -4.75
CA ALA A 604 17.47 17.16 -5.74
C ALA A 604 18.61 17.59 -6.66
N ARG A 605 18.28 18.08 -7.86
CA ARG A 605 19.28 18.58 -8.79
C ARG A 605 20.18 19.63 -8.15
N ASN A 606 21.47 19.54 -8.42
CA ASN A 606 22.44 20.56 -8.08
C ASN A 606 22.34 21.71 -9.10
N PRO A 607 21.86 22.90 -8.72
CA PRO A 607 21.72 24.03 -9.65
C PRO A 607 23.07 24.57 -10.14
N GLU A 608 24.15 24.32 -9.41
CA GLU A 608 25.51 24.76 -9.74
C GLU A 608 26.25 23.75 -10.64
N TYR A 609 25.66 22.57 -10.91
CA TYR A 609 26.30 21.58 -11.77
C TYR A 609 26.29 22.02 -13.24
N ARG A 610 27.46 21.99 -13.87
CA ARG A 610 27.74 22.54 -15.21
C ARG A 610 26.86 21.98 -16.34
N ASP A 611 26.40 20.73 -16.23
CA ASP A 611 25.53 20.09 -17.22
C ASP A 611 24.20 19.64 -16.59
N PRO A 612 23.21 20.56 -16.52
CA PRO A 612 21.89 20.24 -15.97
C PRO A 612 21.12 19.17 -16.77
N ALA A 613 21.52 18.86 -18.01
CA ALA A 613 20.86 17.88 -18.85
C ALA A 613 21.26 16.43 -18.54
N LEU A 614 22.36 16.23 -17.80
CA LEU A 614 22.77 14.92 -17.29
C LEU A 614 21.81 14.42 -16.21
N ALA A 615 21.33 15.29 -15.30
CA ALA A 615 20.30 14.92 -14.34
C ALA A 615 18.95 14.75 -15.05
N LYS A 616 18.51 13.52 -15.35
CA LYS A 616 17.22 13.27 -16.01
C LYS A 616 16.05 13.45 -15.05
N SER A 617 16.15 12.93 -13.82
CA SER A 617 15.16 13.17 -12.76
C SER A 617 15.38 14.52 -12.06
N GLY A 618 14.31 15.21 -11.67
CA GLY A 618 14.34 16.41 -10.84
C GLY A 618 14.58 16.13 -9.36
N THR A 619 13.98 15.04 -8.87
CA THR A 619 14.13 14.58 -7.49
C THR A 619 14.19 13.07 -7.44
N ILE A 620 15.03 12.54 -6.55
CA ILE A 620 15.22 11.10 -6.34
C ILE A 620 15.04 10.80 -4.85
N SER A 621 14.22 9.81 -4.52
CA SER A 621 14.13 9.25 -3.16
C SER A 621 14.75 7.87 -3.16
N ILE A 622 15.63 7.59 -2.22
CA ILE A 622 16.20 6.26 -1.99
C ILE A 622 15.69 5.75 -0.66
N ILE A 623 14.94 4.64 -0.69
CA ILE A 623 14.25 4.06 0.46
C ILE A 623 14.99 2.78 0.87
N PRO A 624 15.59 2.73 2.06
CA PRO A 624 16.23 1.52 2.55
C PRO A 624 15.19 0.54 3.13
N ILE A 625 14.98 -0.62 2.50
CA ILE A 625 14.13 -1.71 2.99
C ILE A 625 14.94 -3.00 3.03
N THR A 626 15.24 -3.49 4.22
CA THR A 626 16.11 -4.66 4.43
C THR A 626 15.40 -5.99 4.32
N GLU A 627 14.07 -6.04 4.54
CA GLU A 627 13.31 -7.28 4.43
C GLU A 627 12.82 -7.44 2.98
N GLY A 628 13.23 -8.55 2.35
CA GLY A 628 13.05 -8.76 0.90
C GLY A 628 11.60 -8.78 0.44
N ASN A 629 10.67 -9.39 1.20
CA ASN A 629 9.26 -9.45 0.82
C ASN A 629 8.61 -8.08 0.86
N THR A 630 8.95 -7.28 1.85
CA THR A 630 8.53 -5.90 2.01
C THR A 630 9.04 -5.06 0.84
N GLY A 631 10.26 -5.34 0.36
CA GLY A 631 10.79 -4.69 -0.84
C GLY A 631 10.03 -5.04 -2.11
N VAL A 632 9.69 -6.32 -2.32
CA VAL A 632 8.85 -6.76 -3.44
C VAL A 632 7.45 -6.16 -3.35
N ILE A 633 6.82 -6.15 -2.16
CA ILE A 633 5.50 -5.54 -1.95
C ILE A 633 5.55 -4.03 -2.20
N ALA A 634 6.59 -3.33 -1.74
CA ALA A 634 6.77 -1.90 -1.97
C ALA A 634 6.85 -1.60 -3.48
N TYR A 635 7.52 -2.46 -4.25
CA TYR A 635 7.56 -2.35 -5.71
C TYR A 635 6.18 -2.61 -6.34
N GLU A 636 5.55 -3.74 -6.01
CA GLU A 636 4.26 -4.16 -6.60
C GLU A 636 3.09 -3.21 -6.25
N THR A 637 3.21 -2.46 -5.15
CA THR A 637 2.25 -1.41 -4.76
C THR A 637 2.57 -0.02 -5.33
N GLY A 638 3.66 0.09 -6.11
CA GLY A 638 4.10 1.33 -6.74
C GLY A 638 4.73 2.33 -5.76
N VAL A 639 5.12 1.91 -4.55
CA VAL A 639 5.84 2.79 -3.59
C VAL A 639 7.25 3.08 -4.08
N VAL A 640 7.89 2.12 -4.75
CA VAL A 640 9.21 2.27 -5.37
C VAL A 640 9.13 1.95 -6.85
N ASP A 641 9.90 2.68 -7.67
CA ASP A 641 9.92 2.52 -9.12
C ASP A 641 11.03 1.55 -9.57
N TRP A 642 12.09 1.41 -8.76
CA TRP A 642 13.17 0.45 -8.98
C TRP A 642 13.58 -0.23 -7.67
N HIS A 643 13.56 -1.56 -7.64
CA HIS A 643 14.21 -2.35 -6.61
C HIS A 643 15.57 -2.83 -7.11
N SER A 644 16.65 -2.31 -6.50
CA SER A 644 18.02 -2.50 -6.99
C SER A 644 18.70 -3.81 -6.58
N ASP A 645 18.07 -4.63 -5.73
CA ASP A 645 18.66 -5.89 -5.25
C ASP A 645 17.59 -6.81 -4.63
N VAL A 646 16.96 -7.66 -5.45
CA VAL A 646 15.87 -8.53 -5.03
C VAL A 646 16.42 -9.79 -4.35
N SER A 647 16.17 -9.92 -3.05
CA SER A 647 16.58 -11.08 -2.26
C SER A 647 15.41 -11.68 -1.48
N VAL A 648 14.73 -12.68 -2.07
CA VAL A 648 13.61 -13.42 -1.47
C VAL A 648 13.77 -14.93 -1.65
N ASP A 649 13.23 -15.73 -0.73
CA ASP A 649 13.37 -17.19 -0.77
C ASP A 649 12.67 -17.84 -1.99
N TYR A 650 11.60 -17.22 -2.50
CA TYR A 650 10.86 -17.69 -3.68
C TYR A 650 11.31 -17.03 -5.00
N LEU A 651 12.53 -16.50 -5.03
CA LEU A 651 13.14 -15.94 -6.24
C LEU A 651 13.18 -16.94 -7.41
N PRO A 652 13.46 -18.24 -7.21
CA PRO A 652 13.37 -19.23 -8.29
C PRO A 652 11.99 -19.26 -8.96
N GLU A 653 10.90 -19.22 -8.18
CA GLU A 653 9.52 -19.21 -8.69
C GLU A 653 9.22 -17.91 -9.46
N MET A 654 9.74 -16.77 -9.01
CA MET A 654 9.61 -15.50 -9.75
C MET A 654 10.31 -15.56 -11.11
N ILE A 655 11.52 -16.14 -11.15
CA ILE A 655 12.30 -16.31 -12.39
C ILE A 655 11.62 -17.31 -13.33
N GLU A 656 11.03 -18.39 -12.81
CA GLU A 656 10.23 -19.32 -13.61
C GLU A 656 9.04 -18.62 -14.28
N ARG A 657 8.32 -17.77 -13.54
CA ARG A 657 7.22 -16.95 -14.07
C ARG A 657 7.69 -15.92 -15.11
N MET A 658 8.84 -15.28 -14.88
CA MET A 658 9.48 -14.40 -15.88
C MET A 658 9.81 -15.18 -17.17
N ARG A 659 10.42 -16.36 -17.06
CA ARG A 659 10.72 -17.23 -18.22
C ARG A 659 9.47 -17.71 -18.95
N ALA A 660 8.36 -17.85 -18.24
CA ALA A 660 7.04 -18.17 -18.82
C ALA A 660 6.35 -16.96 -19.49
N GLY A 661 6.93 -15.75 -19.41
CA GLY A 661 6.36 -14.52 -19.93
C GLY A 661 5.23 -13.93 -19.06
N GLU A 662 5.14 -14.33 -17.80
CA GLU A 662 4.14 -13.80 -16.85
C GLU A 662 4.60 -12.52 -16.15
N ARG A 663 5.90 -12.22 -16.19
CA ARG A 663 6.54 -11.04 -15.57
C ARG A 663 7.52 -10.40 -16.55
N ASP A 664 7.29 -9.13 -16.87
CA ASP A 664 8.17 -8.28 -17.68
C ASP A 664 9.02 -7.33 -16.82
N ASP A 665 8.71 -7.27 -15.52
CA ASP A 665 9.25 -6.34 -14.53
C ASP A 665 10.47 -6.90 -13.78
N LEU A 666 10.71 -8.21 -13.86
CA LEU A 666 11.86 -8.88 -13.24
C LEU A 666 13.00 -8.97 -14.24
N HIS A 667 14.18 -8.47 -13.86
CA HIS A 667 15.37 -8.48 -14.71
C HIS A 667 16.53 -9.17 -14.00
N VAL A 668 17.02 -10.26 -14.59
CA VAL A 668 18.24 -10.95 -14.13
C VAL A 668 19.39 -10.50 -15.00
N VAL A 669 20.41 -9.89 -14.39
CA VAL A 669 21.53 -9.26 -15.08
C VAL A 669 22.85 -9.82 -14.55
N PRO A 670 23.82 -10.18 -15.43
CA PRO A 670 25.13 -10.65 -14.97
C PRO A 670 25.81 -9.66 -14.04
N ALA A 671 26.51 -10.17 -13.03
CA ALA A 671 27.26 -9.38 -12.07
C ALA A 671 28.77 -9.54 -12.28
N PHE A 672 29.54 -8.52 -11.89
CA PHE A 672 31.00 -8.57 -11.86
C PHE A 672 31.51 -9.29 -10.62
N GLY A 673 31.10 -10.55 -10.46
CA GLY A 673 31.55 -11.38 -9.36
C GLY A 673 31.33 -12.87 -9.62
N THR A 674 32.05 -13.67 -8.86
CA THR A 674 32.07 -15.13 -9.02
C THR A 674 31.93 -15.82 -7.68
N PHE A 675 31.07 -16.84 -7.63
CA PHE A 675 30.98 -17.78 -6.52
C PHE A 675 31.97 -18.93 -6.77
N PHE A 676 32.80 -19.23 -5.78
CA PHE A 676 33.79 -20.30 -5.85
C PHE A 676 33.95 -21.01 -4.52
N TRP A 677 34.60 -22.17 -4.51
CA TRP A 677 35.11 -22.77 -3.27
C TRP A 677 36.60 -22.58 -3.18
N SER A 678 37.12 -22.45 -1.96
CA SER A 678 38.53 -22.23 -1.66
C SER A 678 39.08 -23.44 -0.93
N PHE A 679 40.23 -23.94 -1.39
CA PHE A 679 40.98 -24.98 -0.72
C PHE A 679 42.06 -24.37 0.17
N ASN A 680 42.20 -24.88 1.38
CA ASN A 680 43.35 -24.58 2.22
C ASN A 680 44.60 -25.21 1.60
N CYS A 681 45.58 -24.38 1.21
CA CYS A 681 46.79 -24.78 0.52
C CYS A 681 47.97 -25.01 1.49
N THR A 682 47.80 -24.83 2.81
CA THR A 682 48.87 -25.07 3.79
C THR A 682 49.09 -26.56 4.02
N GLY A 683 50.32 -26.96 4.38
CA GLY A 683 50.67 -28.37 4.59
C GLY A 683 50.03 -29.04 5.81
N THR A 684 49.52 -28.27 6.77
CA THR A 684 48.99 -28.78 8.04
C THR A 684 47.70 -28.08 8.42
N LEU A 685 46.73 -28.86 8.89
CA LEU A 685 45.47 -28.37 9.45
C LEU A 685 45.66 -27.82 10.87
N SER A 686 44.67 -27.08 11.39
CA SER A 686 44.68 -26.48 12.73
C SER A 686 44.83 -27.51 13.87
N ASN A 687 44.40 -28.75 13.64
CA ASN A 687 44.55 -29.86 14.57
C ASN A 687 45.93 -30.58 14.49
N GLY A 688 46.83 -30.10 13.64
CA GLY A 688 48.18 -30.65 13.44
C GLY A 688 48.27 -31.83 12.46
N ALA A 689 47.15 -32.26 11.86
CA ALA A 689 47.16 -33.30 10.83
C ALA A 689 47.71 -32.78 9.49
N ALA A 690 48.24 -33.67 8.66
CA ALA A 690 48.62 -33.34 7.28
C ALA A 690 47.38 -32.96 6.47
N ASN A 691 47.45 -31.87 5.71
CA ASN A 691 46.36 -31.40 4.87
C ASN A 691 46.49 -32.00 3.45
N PRO A 692 45.56 -32.85 2.99
CA PRO A 692 45.62 -33.41 1.63
C PRO A 692 45.53 -32.34 0.53
N PHE A 693 44.87 -31.21 0.79
CA PHE A 693 44.69 -30.14 -0.19
C PHE A 693 45.92 -29.26 -0.39
N ALA A 694 47.01 -29.51 0.34
CA ALA A 694 48.32 -28.93 0.02
C ALA A 694 48.84 -29.39 -1.36
N ASP A 695 48.44 -30.59 -1.81
CA ASP A 695 48.77 -31.12 -3.14
C ASP A 695 47.77 -30.63 -4.21
N ALA A 696 48.29 -29.93 -5.23
CA ALA A 696 47.48 -29.41 -6.35
C ALA A 696 46.71 -30.50 -7.10
N ARG A 697 47.26 -31.72 -7.18
CA ARG A 697 46.60 -32.86 -7.85
C ARG A 697 45.34 -33.29 -7.12
N VAL A 698 45.35 -33.23 -5.79
CA VAL A 698 44.17 -33.52 -4.95
C VAL A 698 43.12 -32.42 -5.16
N ARG A 699 43.51 -31.14 -5.13
CA ARG A 699 42.57 -30.03 -5.40
C ARG A 699 41.92 -30.16 -6.78
N LYS A 700 42.73 -30.42 -7.81
CA LYS A 700 42.25 -30.63 -9.18
C LYS A 700 41.34 -31.84 -9.31
N ALA A 701 41.63 -32.96 -8.63
CA ALA A 701 40.75 -34.12 -8.60
C ALA A 701 39.37 -33.78 -8.02
N PHE A 702 39.31 -33.02 -6.92
CA PHE A 702 38.05 -32.62 -6.32
C PHE A 702 37.26 -31.66 -7.22
N ALA A 703 37.93 -30.74 -7.92
CA ALA A 703 37.31 -29.82 -8.87
C ALA A 703 36.67 -30.57 -10.06
N LEU A 704 37.37 -31.56 -10.63
CA LEU A 704 36.93 -32.35 -11.78
C LEU A 704 35.71 -33.25 -11.50
N CYS A 705 35.34 -33.45 -10.24
CA CYS A 705 34.20 -34.26 -9.84
C CYS A 705 32.90 -33.47 -9.69
N VAL A 706 32.93 -32.13 -9.83
CA VAL A 706 31.77 -31.28 -9.59
C VAL A 706 31.02 -31.03 -10.90
N ASN A 707 29.77 -31.45 -10.97
CA ASN A 707 28.86 -31.04 -12.04
C ASN A 707 28.30 -29.65 -11.71
N LYS A 708 28.95 -28.59 -12.22
CA LYS A 708 28.57 -27.21 -11.97
C LYS A 708 27.20 -26.84 -12.56
N GLY A 709 26.82 -27.43 -13.69
CA GLY A 709 25.51 -27.24 -14.31
C GLY A 709 24.37 -27.77 -13.44
N ASP A 710 24.57 -28.92 -12.79
CA ASP A 710 23.60 -29.42 -11.82
C ASP A 710 23.45 -28.47 -10.61
N LEU A 711 24.53 -27.82 -10.18
CA LEU A 711 24.47 -26.83 -9.10
C LEU A 711 23.66 -25.60 -9.52
N THR A 712 23.85 -25.06 -10.72
CA THR A 712 23.10 -23.88 -11.19
C THR A 712 21.65 -24.21 -11.52
N GLU A 713 21.38 -25.31 -12.21
CA GLU A 713 20.04 -25.67 -12.70
C GLU A 713 19.14 -26.33 -11.65
N LYS A 714 19.70 -27.15 -10.76
CA LYS A 714 18.90 -27.97 -9.83
C LYS A 714 18.95 -27.47 -8.39
N VAL A 715 20.09 -26.91 -7.96
CA VAL A 715 20.27 -26.43 -6.57
C VAL A 715 19.94 -24.94 -6.49
N LYS A 716 20.63 -24.09 -7.26
CA LYS A 716 20.54 -22.64 -7.15
C LYS A 716 19.30 -22.05 -7.85
N ARG A 717 18.99 -22.51 -9.07
CA ARG A 717 17.75 -22.22 -9.84
C ARG A 717 17.48 -20.73 -10.16
N THR A 718 18.42 -19.82 -9.91
CA THR A 718 18.25 -18.37 -10.11
C THR A 718 18.89 -17.83 -11.40
N GLY A 719 19.28 -18.73 -12.31
CA GLY A 719 19.71 -18.38 -13.66
C GLY A 719 21.17 -17.91 -13.78
N GLU A 720 22.01 -18.16 -12.78
CA GLU A 720 23.44 -17.93 -12.85
C GLU A 720 24.11 -18.83 -13.90
N GLU A 721 25.06 -18.24 -14.62
CA GLU A 721 25.86 -18.94 -15.61
C GLU A 721 26.97 -19.76 -14.94
N VAL A 722 27.21 -20.97 -15.44
CA VAL A 722 28.31 -21.82 -14.97
C VAL A 722 29.64 -21.09 -15.14
N ALA A 723 30.46 -21.06 -14.10
CA ALA A 723 31.78 -20.45 -14.13
C ALA A 723 32.86 -21.53 -14.26
N ASP A 724 33.55 -21.54 -15.40
CA ASP A 724 34.76 -22.32 -15.61
C ASP A 724 36.04 -21.50 -15.39
N VAL A 725 35.89 -20.17 -15.35
CA VAL A 725 36.91 -19.18 -15.09
C VAL A 725 36.54 -18.34 -13.86
N LEU A 726 37.50 -17.60 -13.31
CA LEU A 726 37.27 -16.76 -12.14
C LEU A 726 36.66 -15.41 -12.55
N ILE A 727 37.11 -14.85 -13.66
CA ILE A 727 36.72 -13.52 -14.12
C ILE A 727 35.49 -13.65 -15.04
N PRO A 728 34.36 -12.97 -14.74
CA PRO A 728 33.17 -13.04 -15.58
C PRO A 728 33.46 -12.61 -17.04
N PRO A 729 33.08 -13.42 -18.05
CA PRO A 729 33.29 -13.07 -19.45
C PRO A 729 32.63 -11.73 -19.81
N GLY A 730 33.31 -10.93 -20.65
CA GLY A 730 32.79 -9.64 -21.13
C GLY A 730 32.71 -8.54 -20.08
N SER A 731 33.25 -8.76 -18.87
CA SER A 731 33.24 -7.75 -17.80
C SER A 731 34.40 -6.76 -17.83
N ILE A 732 35.49 -7.10 -18.53
CA ILE A 732 36.70 -6.28 -18.68
C ILE A 732 37.01 -6.13 -20.18
N PRO A 733 37.05 -4.90 -20.71
CA PRO A 733 37.39 -4.65 -22.12
C PRO A 733 38.74 -5.25 -22.51
N GLY A 734 38.75 -6.00 -23.62
CA GLY A 734 39.98 -6.59 -24.17
C GLY A 734 40.52 -7.83 -23.43
N TYR A 735 39.85 -8.28 -22.35
CA TYR A 735 40.23 -9.50 -21.65
C TYR A 735 39.36 -10.68 -22.07
N ALA A 736 40.00 -11.80 -22.40
CA ALA A 736 39.35 -13.08 -22.61
C ALA A 736 39.99 -14.11 -21.68
N GLY A 737 39.17 -14.72 -20.82
CA GLY A 737 39.64 -15.75 -19.90
C GLY A 737 40.13 -17.00 -20.63
N PRO A 738 40.79 -17.93 -19.90
CA PRO A 738 41.17 -19.23 -20.43
C PRO A 738 39.93 -20.14 -20.64
N ASP A 739 40.13 -21.37 -21.11
CA ASP A 739 39.01 -22.28 -21.39
C ASP A 739 38.36 -22.81 -20.09
N GLY A 740 39.15 -22.89 -19.00
CA GLY A 740 38.70 -23.39 -17.72
C GLY A 740 38.67 -24.93 -17.64
N LEU A 741 38.10 -25.45 -16.55
CA LEU A 741 38.17 -26.88 -16.23
C LEU A 741 36.80 -27.57 -16.25
N ALA A 742 36.57 -28.37 -17.30
CA ALA A 742 35.37 -29.22 -17.43
C ALA A 742 35.42 -30.47 -16.54
N MET A 743 34.25 -31.01 -16.20
CA MET A 743 34.12 -32.22 -15.38
C MET A 743 34.74 -33.46 -16.06
N ASP A 744 35.60 -34.19 -15.35
CA ASP A 744 36.21 -35.45 -15.79
C ASP A 744 36.55 -36.34 -14.57
N VAL A 745 35.60 -37.20 -14.20
CA VAL A 745 35.71 -38.11 -13.05
C VAL A 745 36.82 -39.15 -13.23
N GLU A 746 37.10 -39.59 -14.47
CA GLU A 746 38.15 -40.56 -14.71
C GLU A 746 39.54 -39.94 -14.51
N ALA A 747 39.74 -38.71 -14.98
CA ALA A 747 40.92 -37.92 -14.69
C ALA A 747 41.06 -37.63 -13.19
N ALA A 748 39.97 -37.30 -12.50
CA ALA A 748 39.99 -37.10 -11.05
C ALA A 748 40.50 -38.32 -10.29
N ARG A 749 39.96 -39.51 -10.59
CA ARG A 749 40.41 -40.77 -9.98
C ARG A 749 41.86 -41.10 -10.32
N ARG A 750 42.33 -40.76 -11.53
CA ARG A 750 43.74 -40.92 -11.91
C ARG A 750 44.64 -40.02 -11.09
N LEU A 751 44.29 -38.74 -10.93
CA LEU A 751 45.05 -37.77 -10.13
C LEU A 751 45.11 -38.17 -8.65
N MET A 752 44.02 -38.69 -8.08
CA MET A 752 44.03 -39.23 -6.72
C MET A 752 45.06 -40.35 -6.56
N ARG A 753 45.11 -41.30 -7.51
CA ARG A 753 46.12 -42.37 -7.50
C ARG A 753 47.55 -41.85 -7.63
N GLU A 754 47.78 -40.88 -8.52
CA GLU A 754 49.09 -40.24 -8.70
C GLU A 754 49.52 -39.44 -7.45
N ALA A 755 48.56 -38.88 -6.72
CA ALA A 755 48.77 -38.24 -5.42
C ALA A 755 48.99 -39.23 -4.27
N GLY A 756 48.88 -40.54 -4.52
CA GLY A 756 49.13 -41.61 -3.55
C GLY A 756 47.88 -42.07 -2.78
N TRP A 757 46.71 -41.56 -3.14
CA TRP A 757 45.41 -41.94 -2.58
C TRP A 757 44.78 -43.04 -3.42
N VAL A 758 44.76 -44.27 -2.90
CA VAL A 758 44.29 -45.46 -3.60
C VAL A 758 43.40 -46.24 -2.64
N ASP A 759 42.26 -46.74 -3.11
CA ASP A 759 41.46 -47.74 -2.40
C ASP A 759 42.14 -49.10 -2.58
N ARG A 760 42.79 -49.61 -1.52
CA ARG A 760 43.57 -50.86 -1.58
C ARG A 760 42.79 -52.05 -1.05
N ASP A 761 41.86 -51.84 -0.13
CA ASP A 761 41.07 -52.91 0.47
C ASP A 761 39.72 -53.17 -0.23
N GLY A 762 39.35 -52.30 -1.17
CA GLY A 762 38.14 -52.41 -1.98
C GLY A 762 36.88 -51.94 -1.26
N ASP A 763 37.00 -51.22 -0.15
CA ASP A 763 35.87 -50.67 0.61
C ASP A 763 35.30 -49.37 0.01
N GLY A 764 35.96 -48.84 -1.02
CA GLY A 764 35.58 -47.62 -1.73
C GLY A 764 36.22 -46.35 -1.16
N VAL A 765 37.02 -46.42 -0.10
CA VAL A 765 37.64 -45.26 0.56
C VAL A 765 39.13 -45.17 0.20
N PRO A 766 39.62 -44.07 -0.39
CA PRO A 766 41.04 -43.95 -0.70
C PRO A 766 41.91 -43.87 0.56
N GLU A 767 43.01 -44.61 0.61
CA GLU A 767 44.00 -44.49 1.68
C GLU A 767 45.36 -43.99 1.19
N ASP A 768 46.12 -43.36 2.09
CA ASP A 768 47.50 -42.94 1.82
C ASP A 768 48.47 -44.14 1.78
N ALA A 769 49.75 -43.88 1.50
CA ALA A 769 50.78 -44.93 1.48
C ALA A 769 50.97 -45.66 2.83
N GLY A 770 50.51 -45.07 3.94
CA GLY A 770 50.55 -45.65 5.28
C GLY A 770 49.27 -46.42 5.65
N GLY A 771 48.30 -46.56 4.75
CA GLY A 771 47.02 -47.22 4.99
C GLY A 771 46.04 -46.38 5.82
N ARG A 772 46.24 -45.06 5.92
CA ARG A 772 45.29 -44.17 6.60
C ARG A 772 44.26 -43.67 5.59
N ALA A 773 42.99 -43.88 5.90
CA ALA A 773 41.87 -43.39 5.09
C ALA A 773 41.93 -41.87 4.88
N PHE A 774 41.40 -41.41 3.74
CA PHE A 774 41.25 -39.99 3.44
C PHE A 774 40.45 -39.30 4.56
N PRO A 775 40.91 -38.16 5.10
CA PRO A 775 40.21 -37.49 6.20
C PRO A 775 38.86 -36.96 5.75
N VAL A 776 37.86 -36.97 6.65
CA VAL A 776 36.55 -36.36 6.38
C VAL A 776 36.74 -34.89 6.03
N VAL A 777 36.27 -34.50 4.85
CA VAL A 777 36.44 -33.13 4.35
C VAL A 777 35.44 -32.20 5.01
N GLU A 778 35.91 -31.25 5.81
CA GLU A 778 35.06 -30.20 6.37
C GLU A 778 34.85 -29.07 5.34
N ILE A 779 33.58 -28.83 4.97
CA ILE A 779 33.14 -27.77 4.06
C ILE A 779 32.53 -26.65 4.90
N LEU A 780 33.29 -25.57 5.08
CA LEU A 780 32.90 -24.42 5.87
C LEU A 780 32.02 -23.46 5.06
N VAL A 781 30.81 -23.17 5.54
CA VAL A 781 29.83 -22.29 4.89
C VAL A 781 29.21 -21.28 5.87
N THR A 782 28.55 -20.24 5.36
CA THR A 782 27.79 -19.27 6.16
C THR A 782 26.29 -19.62 6.21
N THR A 783 25.53 -18.92 7.05
CA THR A 783 24.11 -19.22 7.40
C THR A 783 23.05 -18.98 6.31
N LEU A 784 23.41 -18.72 5.05
CA LEU A 784 22.42 -18.60 3.96
C LEU A 784 21.98 -20.00 3.52
N SER A 785 20.67 -20.20 3.35
CA SER A 785 20.05 -21.51 3.07
C SER A 785 20.72 -22.27 1.92
N TYR A 786 20.90 -21.60 0.76
CA TYR A 786 21.48 -22.25 -0.41
C TYR A 786 22.96 -22.64 -0.26
N HIS A 787 23.72 -22.04 0.67
CA HIS A 787 25.13 -22.43 0.87
C HIS A 787 25.25 -23.84 1.45
N GLU A 788 24.34 -24.21 2.36
CA GLU A 788 24.28 -25.56 2.92
C GLU A 788 23.87 -26.56 1.85
N ASP A 789 22.85 -26.24 1.05
CA ASP A 789 22.38 -27.10 -0.04
C ASP A 789 23.47 -27.39 -1.09
N VAL A 790 24.22 -26.37 -1.48
CA VAL A 790 25.38 -26.52 -2.39
C VAL A 790 26.47 -27.36 -1.72
N GLY A 791 26.71 -27.14 -0.42
CA GLY A 791 27.61 -27.95 0.40
C GLY A 791 27.28 -29.45 0.35
N LEU A 792 26.00 -29.77 0.57
CA LEU A 792 25.50 -31.15 0.59
C LEU A 792 25.51 -31.79 -0.80
N ALA A 793 25.19 -31.03 -1.85
CA ALA A 793 25.23 -31.50 -3.23
C ALA A 793 26.67 -31.89 -3.65
N VAL A 794 27.64 -31.01 -3.40
CA VAL A 794 29.05 -31.30 -3.73
C VAL A 794 29.62 -32.42 -2.85
N ALA A 795 29.26 -32.49 -1.57
CA ALA A 795 29.62 -33.62 -0.70
C ALA A 795 29.12 -34.96 -1.28
N GLY A 796 27.89 -34.99 -1.82
CA GLY A 796 27.34 -36.14 -2.53
C GLY A 796 28.15 -36.52 -3.77
N MET A 797 28.50 -35.54 -4.60
CA MET A 797 29.31 -35.74 -5.81
C MET A 797 30.70 -36.29 -5.48
N TRP A 798 31.37 -35.77 -4.45
CA TRP A 798 32.69 -36.27 -4.02
C TRP A 798 32.63 -37.69 -3.44
N ARG A 799 31.59 -38.01 -2.68
CA ARG A 799 31.38 -39.37 -2.17
C ARG A 799 31.18 -40.37 -3.30
N GLU A 800 30.36 -40.03 -4.30
CA GLU A 800 30.10 -40.91 -5.46
C GLU A 800 31.33 -41.05 -6.37
N ALA A 801 32.02 -39.95 -6.65
CA ALA A 801 33.12 -39.93 -7.60
C ALA A 801 34.42 -40.50 -7.00
N LEU A 802 34.75 -40.11 -5.76
CA LEU A 802 36.05 -40.37 -5.12
C LEU A 802 35.97 -41.24 -3.86
N GLY A 803 34.77 -41.55 -3.35
CA GLY A 803 34.62 -42.30 -2.10
C GLY A 803 34.99 -41.51 -0.84
N VAL A 804 35.07 -40.18 -0.94
CA VAL A 804 35.47 -39.31 0.16
C VAL A 804 34.25 -38.77 0.90
N GLU A 805 34.19 -39.06 2.20
CA GLU A 805 33.17 -38.50 3.10
C GLU A 805 33.44 -37.02 3.40
N SER A 806 32.37 -36.23 3.40
CA SER A 806 32.43 -34.78 3.61
C SER A 806 31.36 -34.32 4.60
N LYS A 807 31.67 -33.29 5.39
CA LYS A 807 30.78 -32.71 6.39
C LYS A 807 30.64 -31.21 6.15
N VAL A 808 29.41 -30.75 5.94
CA VAL A 808 29.09 -29.32 5.86
C VAL A 808 29.01 -28.73 7.26
N VAL A 809 29.69 -27.59 7.45
CA VAL A 809 29.79 -26.91 8.73
C VAL A 809 29.37 -25.46 8.55
N VAL A 810 28.18 -25.15 9.04
CA VAL A 810 27.63 -23.79 9.02
C VAL A 810 28.18 -22.99 10.19
N ARG A 811 28.63 -21.76 9.92
CA ARG A 811 29.06 -20.78 10.92
C ARG A 811 28.42 -19.42 10.67
N GLU A 812 28.21 -18.67 11.75
CA GLU A 812 27.87 -17.25 11.65
C GLU A 812 29.02 -16.48 10.97
N THR A 813 28.68 -15.47 10.16
CA THR A 813 29.59 -14.76 9.26
C THR A 813 30.87 -14.26 9.92
N LYS A 814 30.82 -13.70 11.13
CA LYS A 814 32.03 -13.24 11.82
C LYS A 814 32.94 -14.39 12.21
N VAL A 815 32.37 -15.45 12.81
CA VAL A 815 33.13 -16.66 13.17
C VAL A 815 33.74 -17.30 11.93
N TYR A 816 32.97 -17.40 10.85
CA TYR A 816 33.43 -17.86 9.55
C TYR A 816 34.64 -17.07 9.04
N ARG A 817 34.60 -15.72 9.08
CA ARG A 817 35.75 -14.88 8.67
C ARG A 817 36.97 -15.09 9.55
N ASP A 818 36.78 -15.25 10.86
CA ASP A 818 37.87 -15.56 11.79
C ASP A 818 38.52 -16.92 11.49
N ASN A 819 37.71 -17.93 11.15
CA ASN A 819 38.21 -19.24 10.70
C ASN A 819 39.01 -19.14 9.40
N LEU A 820 38.54 -18.36 8.41
CA LEU A 820 39.29 -18.10 7.18
C LEU A 820 40.65 -17.46 7.44
N LYS A 821 40.70 -16.37 8.21
CA LYS A 821 41.95 -15.64 8.52
C LYS A 821 42.96 -16.50 9.28
N ARG A 822 42.46 -17.41 10.14
CA ARG A 822 43.30 -18.38 10.87
C ARG A 822 43.63 -19.63 10.07
N ARG A 823 43.07 -19.79 8.87
CA ARG A 823 43.18 -20.98 8.01
C ARG A 823 42.72 -22.25 8.71
N ASP A 824 41.69 -22.11 9.54
CA ASP A 824 41.05 -23.19 10.28
C ASP A 824 39.87 -23.76 9.48
N TYR A 825 40.19 -24.35 8.33
CA TYR A 825 39.24 -25.00 7.42
C TYR A 825 39.99 -25.92 6.45
N MET A 826 39.29 -26.86 5.82
CA MET A 826 39.81 -27.66 4.69
C MET A 826 39.33 -27.08 3.36
N VAL A 827 38.01 -26.94 3.24
CA VAL A 827 37.33 -26.28 2.13
C VAL A 827 36.41 -25.22 2.71
N ALA A 828 36.38 -24.04 2.09
CA ALA A 828 35.42 -23.02 2.46
C ALA A 828 34.71 -22.50 1.21
N ARG A 829 33.41 -22.18 1.34
CA ARG A 829 32.74 -21.31 0.37
C ARG A 829 33.57 -20.03 0.22
N GLY A 830 33.63 -19.43 -0.96
CA GLY A 830 34.23 -18.12 -1.19
C GLY A 830 33.56 -17.43 -2.38
N GLY A 831 33.73 -16.13 -2.48
CA GLY A 831 33.18 -15.38 -3.61
C GLY A 831 33.65 -13.96 -3.55
N TRP A 832 33.79 -13.38 -4.74
CA TRP A 832 34.43 -12.09 -4.92
C TRP A 832 33.65 -11.28 -5.93
N TYR A 833 33.47 -10.00 -5.66
CA TYR A 833 33.04 -9.01 -6.63
C TYR A 833 34.27 -8.18 -6.97
N GLY A 834 34.51 -7.93 -8.26
CA GLY A 834 35.66 -7.14 -8.68
C GLY A 834 35.50 -5.68 -8.24
N ASP A 835 36.58 -5.14 -7.67
CA ASP A 835 36.60 -3.77 -7.14
C ASP A 835 36.85 -2.73 -8.25
N TYR A 836 37.58 -3.11 -9.30
CA TYR A 836 37.95 -2.25 -10.43
C TYR A 836 38.09 -3.04 -11.74
N GLY A 837 38.11 -2.33 -12.87
CA GLY A 837 38.03 -2.86 -14.22
C GLY A 837 39.25 -3.59 -14.77
N ASP A 838 39.95 -4.38 -13.97
CA ASP A 838 41.18 -5.06 -14.37
C ASP A 838 41.26 -6.48 -13.81
N PRO A 839 41.86 -7.45 -14.53
CA PRO A 839 41.93 -8.83 -14.05
C PRO A 839 42.61 -8.98 -12.68
N LEU A 840 43.53 -8.06 -12.33
CA LEU A 840 44.23 -8.08 -11.05
C LEU A 840 43.31 -8.03 -9.83
N THR A 841 42.11 -7.44 -9.94
CA THR A 841 41.14 -7.45 -8.83
C THR A 841 40.75 -8.86 -8.38
N PHE A 842 40.80 -9.84 -9.30
CA PHE A 842 40.59 -11.25 -9.00
C PHE A 842 41.90 -12.02 -8.78
N LEU A 843 42.93 -11.71 -9.57
CA LEU A 843 44.18 -12.49 -9.58
C LEU A 843 45.08 -12.19 -8.38
N ASP A 844 45.07 -10.98 -7.83
CA ASP A 844 45.87 -10.64 -6.64
C ASP A 844 45.42 -11.41 -5.38
N LEU A 845 44.18 -11.93 -5.35
CA LEU A 845 43.67 -12.81 -4.28
C LEU A 845 44.50 -14.09 -4.06
N HIS A 846 45.40 -14.39 -5.01
CA HIS A 846 46.26 -15.55 -5.01
C HIS A 846 47.75 -15.18 -4.97
N ARG A 847 48.09 -13.89 -4.92
CA ARG A 847 49.48 -13.45 -4.78
C ARG A 847 50.02 -13.87 -3.42
N THR A 848 51.29 -14.28 -3.37
CA THR A 848 51.93 -14.63 -2.10
C THR A 848 51.98 -13.41 -1.17
N GLY A 849 51.43 -13.56 0.04
CA GLY A 849 51.45 -12.51 1.06
C GLY A 849 50.30 -11.51 0.99
N ASP A 850 49.41 -11.61 -0.02
CA ASP A 850 48.22 -10.77 -0.10
C ASP A 850 47.27 -11.02 1.09
N GLY A 851 46.67 -9.95 1.60
CA GLY A 851 45.80 -9.98 2.79
C GLY A 851 44.48 -10.72 2.59
N ASN A 852 44.02 -10.87 1.34
CA ASN A 852 42.81 -11.60 0.94
C ASN A 852 43.12 -13.04 0.48
N ASN A 853 44.41 -13.43 0.45
CA ASN A 853 44.83 -14.81 0.24
C ASN A 853 44.67 -15.65 1.52
N ASP A 854 43.42 -15.85 1.92
CA ASP A 854 43.02 -16.65 3.10
C ASP A 854 43.30 -18.16 2.93
N ARG A 855 43.75 -18.59 1.75
CA ARG A 855 44.06 -19.98 1.38
C ARG A 855 45.47 -20.39 1.77
N GLY A 856 46.36 -19.41 1.95
CA GLY A 856 47.79 -19.66 2.07
C GLY A 856 48.38 -20.26 0.78
N TYR A 857 47.80 -19.95 -0.38
CA TYR A 857 48.37 -20.32 -1.67
C TYR A 857 49.65 -19.51 -1.91
N SER A 858 50.69 -20.14 -2.44
CA SER A 858 51.94 -19.48 -2.78
C SER A 858 52.62 -20.25 -3.90
N ASN A 859 52.89 -19.56 -5.00
CA ASN A 859 53.60 -20.12 -6.15
C ASN A 859 54.47 -19.02 -6.79
N PRO A 860 55.81 -19.15 -6.74
CA PRO A 860 56.71 -18.16 -7.32
C PRO A 860 56.54 -17.94 -8.83
N ALA A 861 56.08 -18.96 -9.58
CA ALA A 861 55.81 -18.82 -11.00
C ALA A 861 54.56 -17.98 -11.27
N TYR A 862 53.54 -18.11 -10.41
CA TYR A 862 52.35 -17.27 -10.45
C TYR A 862 52.67 -15.82 -10.12
N ASP A 863 53.40 -15.59 -9.02
CA ASP A 863 53.81 -14.24 -8.62
C ASP A 863 54.65 -13.57 -9.72
N ALA A 864 55.55 -14.32 -10.38
CA ALA A 864 56.34 -13.81 -11.50
C ALA A 864 55.50 -13.46 -12.74
N LEU A 865 54.34 -14.10 -12.98
CA LEU A 865 53.42 -13.70 -14.04
C LEU A 865 52.76 -12.35 -13.72
N LEU A 866 52.33 -12.15 -12.47
CA LEU A 866 51.77 -10.87 -12.03
C LEU A 866 52.81 -9.75 -12.09
N ASP A 867 54.03 -10.00 -11.63
CA ASP A 867 55.15 -9.04 -11.72
C ASP A 867 55.48 -8.68 -13.19
N ARG A 868 55.38 -9.64 -14.11
CA ARG A 868 55.54 -9.38 -15.55
C ARG A 868 54.39 -8.56 -16.13
N ALA A 869 53.14 -8.88 -15.77
CA ALA A 869 51.98 -8.12 -16.20
C ALA A 869 52.03 -6.67 -15.67
N ASP A 870 52.58 -6.47 -14.48
CA ASP A 870 52.81 -5.17 -13.86
C ASP A 870 53.85 -4.32 -14.61
N ALA A 871 54.78 -4.94 -15.34
CA ALA A 871 55.82 -4.27 -16.12
C ALA A 871 55.52 -4.15 -17.62
N GLU A 872 54.50 -4.87 -18.12
CA GLU A 872 54.13 -4.91 -19.54
C GLU A 872 53.37 -3.63 -19.95
N ARG A 873 53.77 -3.05 -21.09
CA ARG A 873 53.22 -1.78 -21.59
C ARG A 873 52.23 -1.96 -22.72
N ASP A 874 52.34 -3.04 -23.48
CA ASP A 874 51.36 -3.35 -24.51
C ASP A 874 50.09 -3.93 -23.85
N PRO A 875 48.92 -3.25 -23.95
CA PRO A 875 47.71 -3.70 -23.26
C PRO A 875 47.29 -5.12 -23.67
N ALA A 876 47.43 -5.46 -24.95
CA ALA A 876 47.06 -6.79 -25.45
C ALA A 876 47.99 -7.89 -24.91
N ALA A 877 49.31 -7.68 -24.95
CA ALA A 877 50.28 -8.60 -24.35
C ALA A 877 50.08 -8.75 -22.85
N ARG A 878 49.75 -7.67 -22.13
CA ARG A 878 49.43 -7.72 -20.70
C ARG A 878 48.23 -8.61 -20.41
N MET A 879 47.14 -8.47 -21.18
CA MET A 879 45.95 -9.31 -21.02
C MET A 879 46.27 -10.80 -21.24
N GLU A 880 47.16 -11.12 -22.17
CA GLU A 880 47.59 -12.51 -22.40
C GLU A 880 48.41 -13.08 -21.23
N ILE A 881 49.28 -12.27 -20.60
CA ILE A 881 50.01 -12.68 -19.38
C ILE A 881 49.03 -12.93 -18.23
N LEU A 882 48.02 -12.07 -18.06
CA LEU A 882 46.99 -12.23 -17.02
C LEU A 882 46.09 -13.44 -17.30
N ARG A 883 45.80 -13.74 -18.57
CA ARG A 883 45.11 -14.96 -18.98
C ARG A 883 45.91 -16.21 -18.62
N GLU A 884 47.23 -16.18 -18.79
CA GLU A 884 48.11 -17.27 -18.36
C GLU A 884 48.12 -17.44 -16.83
N ALA A 885 48.10 -16.33 -16.08
CA ALA A 885 47.97 -16.38 -14.62
C ALA A 885 46.62 -16.98 -14.19
N GLU A 886 45.50 -16.55 -14.80
CA GLU A 886 44.19 -17.13 -14.54
C GLU A 886 44.17 -18.63 -14.87
N ARG A 887 44.72 -19.04 -16.03
CA ARG A 887 44.84 -20.46 -16.41
C ARG A 887 45.50 -21.28 -15.32
N MET A 888 46.60 -20.77 -14.74
CA MET A 888 47.32 -21.47 -13.68
C MET A 888 46.43 -21.76 -12.47
N ILE A 889 45.59 -20.81 -12.04
CA ILE A 889 44.74 -20.98 -10.85
C ILE A 889 43.43 -21.72 -11.12
N VAL A 890 42.90 -21.73 -12.35
CA VAL A 890 41.63 -22.42 -12.67
C VAL A 890 41.80 -23.78 -13.35
N GLU A 891 42.95 -24.06 -13.97
CA GLU A 891 43.19 -25.31 -14.69
C GLU A 891 44.34 -26.16 -14.11
N GLU A 892 45.36 -25.56 -13.51
CA GLU A 892 46.59 -26.26 -13.10
C GLU A 892 46.66 -26.48 -11.58
N GLU A 893 46.66 -25.39 -10.81
CA GLU A 893 46.89 -25.38 -9.37
C GLU A 893 45.61 -25.44 -8.52
N LEU A 894 44.49 -24.91 -9.02
CA LEU A 894 43.17 -24.98 -8.37
C LEU A 894 43.17 -24.60 -6.87
N PRO A 895 43.77 -23.47 -6.41
CA PRO A 895 43.52 -22.97 -5.06
C PRO A 895 42.04 -22.62 -4.85
N ILE A 896 41.31 -22.39 -5.94
CA ILE A 896 39.87 -22.17 -5.97
C ILE A 896 39.18 -23.05 -7.03
N VAL A 897 37.88 -23.23 -6.88
CA VAL A 897 37.00 -23.83 -7.90
C VAL A 897 35.81 -22.90 -8.14
N PRO A 898 35.78 -22.16 -9.27
CA PRO A 898 34.60 -21.40 -9.68
C PRO A 898 33.42 -22.32 -9.94
N PHE A 899 32.22 -21.93 -9.49
CA PHE A 899 30.98 -22.66 -9.75
C PHE A 899 30.03 -21.88 -10.67
N TRP A 900 29.81 -20.59 -10.39
CA TRP A 900 28.99 -19.71 -11.23
C TRP A 900 29.38 -18.24 -11.09
N HIS A 901 29.06 -17.45 -12.11
CA HIS A 901 29.12 -15.99 -12.05
C HIS A 901 27.82 -15.47 -11.42
N TYR A 902 27.95 -14.49 -10.53
CA TYR A 902 26.79 -13.92 -9.84
C TYR A 902 25.86 -13.21 -10.83
N ASN A 903 24.59 -13.09 -10.44
CA ASN A 903 23.62 -12.21 -11.09
C ASN A 903 23.13 -11.18 -10.06
N TYR A 904 22.81 -9.99 -10.53
CA TYR A 904 21.88 -9.09 -9.85
C TYR A 904 20.47 -9.35 -10.35
N VAL A 905 19.50 -9.19 -9.46
CA VAL A 905 18.09 -9.27 -9.80
C VAL A 905 17.42 -7.96 -9.44
N TYR A 906 16.82 -7.32 -10.44
CA TYR A 906 16.13 -6.04 -10.30
C TYR A 906 14.63 -6.23 -10.53
N LEU A 907 13.82 -5.42 -9.85
CA LEU A 907 12.44 -5.17 -10.25
C LEU A 907 12.31 -3.73 -10.76
N PHE A 908 11.94 -3.59 -12.03
CA PHE A 908 11.52 -2.32 -12.62
C PHE A 908 10.70 -2.58 -13.88
N ASP A 909 9.74 -1.71 -14.13
CA ASP A 909 8.93 -1.76 -15.35
C ASP A 909 9.79 -1.31 -16.53
N PRO A 910 10.02 -2.13 -17.57
CA PRO A 910 10.80 -1.72 -18.72
C PRO A 910 10.01 -0.69 -19.54
N PRO A 911 10.68 0.16 -20.34
CA PRO A 911 10.02 1.18 -21.18
C PRO A 911 9.25 0.57 -22.36
N GLU A 912 9.52 -0.69 -22.67
CA GLU A 912 8.86 -1.51 -23.69
C GLU A 912 8.60 -2.89 -23.08
N ARG A 913 7.37 -3.39 -23.20
CA ARG A 913 6.95 -4.72 -22.71
C ARG A 913 7.55 -5.83 -23.58
N SER A 914 7.49 -7.07 -23.11
CA SER A 914 8.01 -8.23 -23.86
C SER A 914 7.33 -8.45 -25.21
N ASP A 915 6.10 -7.94 -25.39
CA ASP A 915 5.35 -7.99 -26.66
C ASP A 915 5.70 -6.84 -27.64
N GLY A 916 6.64 -5.96 -27.27
CA GLY A 916 7.06 -4.80 -28.06
C GLY A 916 6.16 -3.57 -27.92
N SER A 917 5.15 -3.61 -27.05
CA SER A 917 4.31 -2.44 -26.77
C SER A 917 5.02 -1.45 -25.84
N PRO A 918 4.87 -0.13 -26.05
CA PRO A 918 5.46 0.86 -25.16
C PRO A 918 4.82 0.78 -23.77
N ASN A 919 5.61 1.03 -22.74
CA ASN A 919 5.16 1.06 -21.36
C ASN A 919 5.27 2.48 -20.76
N PRO A 920 4.18 3.27 -20.82
CA PRO A 920 4.00 4.45 -19.98
C PRO A 920 4.32 4.15 -18.51
N GLY A 921 5.28 4.86 -17.92
CA GLY A 921 5.74 4.62 -16.55
C GLY A 921 6.95 3.70 -16.44
N GLY A 922 7.45 3.13 -17.55
CA GLY A 922 8.65 2.31 -17.52
C GLY A 922 9.93 3.12 -17.27
N LEU A 923 10.91 2.51 -16.63
CA LEU A 923 12.21 3.08 -16.27
C LEU A 923 13.24 2.91 -17.39
N ARG A 924 13.91 4.00 -17.76
CA ARG A 924 15.03 4.04 -18.70
C ARG A 924 16.35 4.33 -17.97
N GLY A 925 17.46 3.99 -18.62
CA GLY A 925 18.82 4.33 -18.16
C GLY A 925 19.50 3.25 -17.30
N ILE A 926 18.86 2.11 -17.05
CA ILE A 926 19.51 0.98 -16.35
C ILE A 926 20.49 0.29 -17.29
N THR A 927 21.77 0.29 -16.94
CA THR A 927 22.79 -0.50 -17.65
C THR A 927 22.67 -1.99 -17.34
N ARG A 928 23.05 -2.82 -18.31
CA ARG A 928 23.14 -4.28 -18.19
C ARG A 928 24.59 -4.80 -18.22
N HIS A 929 25.58 -3.90 -18.28
CA HIS A 929 26.98 -4.28 -18.29
C HIS A 929 27.35 -4.97 -16.96
N PRO A 930 28.13 -6.08 -16.93
CA PRO A 930 28.39 -6.85 -15.69
C PRO A 930 28.93 -6.05 -14.50
N ARG A 931 29.76 -5.02 -14.76
CA ARG A 931 30.31 -4.11 -13.73
C ARG A 931 29.26 -3.25 -13.03
N LEU A 932 28.07 -3.08 -13.61
CA LEU A 932 26.86 -2.49 -13.03
C LEU A 932 27.07 -1.19 -12.24
N VAL A 933 27.87 -0.29 -12.82
CA VAL A 933 27.89 1.12 -12.42
C VAL A 933 26.56 1.73 -12.85
N GLN A 934 25.70 2.07 -11.89
CA GLN A 934 24.40 2.67 -12.17
C GLN A 934 24.45 4.16 -11.81
N TYR A 935 24.54 5.03 -12.83
CA TYR A 935 24.46 6.48 -12.63
C TYR A 935 23.02 6.93 -12.42
N LEU A 936 22.68 7.32 -11.19
CA LEU A 936 21.34 7.82 -10.83
C LEU A 936 20.86 8.99 -11.70
N PHE A 937 21.78 9.74 -12.31
CA PHE A 937 21.44 10.86 -13.19
C PHE A 937 20.89 10.43 -14.54
N GLU A 938 21.22 9.23 -15.04
CA GLU A 938 20.71 8.74 -16.34
C GLU A 938 19.31 8.10 -16.25
N LEU A 939 18.83 7.86 -15.03
CA LEU A 939 17.56 7.20 -14.79
C LEU A 939 16.38 8.16 -15.00
N GLU A 940 15.38 7.72 -15.77
CA GLU A 940 14.13 8.46 -15.97
C GLU A 940 12.91 7.54 -16.11
N ILE A 941 11.78 7.96 -15.53
CA ILE A 941 10.48 7.34 -15.76
C ILE A 941 9.88 7.92 -17.04
N VAL A 942 9.47 7.05 -17.96
CA VAL A 942 8.77 7.45 -19.19
C VAL A 942 7.42 8.05 -18.80
N LYS A 943 7.33 9.39 -18.80
CA LYS A 943 6.10 10.13 -18.53
C LYS A 943 5.10 9.90 -19.68
N GLY A 944 4.30 8.84 -19.59
CA GLY A 944 3.23 8.56 -20.53
C GLY A 944 1.95 9.27 -20.14
N GLY A 945 1.62 10.32 -20.90
CA GLY A 945 0.64 11.33 -20.51
C GLY A 945 -0.78 10.80 -20.27
N LEU A 946 -1.33 11.17 -19.11
CA LEU A 946 -2.75 11.14 -18.76
C LEU A 946 -3.73 11.48 -19.91
N PRO A 947 -3.43 12.41 -20.86
CA PRO A 947 -4.28 12.65 -22.02
C PRO A 947 -4.44 11.43 -22.96
N VAL A 948 -3.45 10.55 -23.02
CA VAL A 948 -3.46 9.35 -23.89
C VAL A 948 -4.42 8.30 -23.36
N ILE A 949 -4.52 8.13 -22.04
CA ILE A 949 -5.45 7.16 -21.42
C ILE A 949 -6.90 7.61 -21.63
N LEU A 950 -7.21 8.88 -21.38
CA LEU A 950 -8.56 9.41 -21.62
C LEU A 950 -8.94 9.36 -23.10
N LEU A 951 -7.98 9.63 -24.00
CA LEU A 951 -8.18 9.48 -25.44
C LEU A 951 -8.39 8.02 -25.84
N ALA A 952 -7.70 7.06 -25.22
CA ALA A 952 -7.88 5.63 -25.47
C ALA A 952 -9.26 5.16 -25.02
N ILE A 953 -9.70 5.51 -23.81
CA ILE A 953 -11.05 5.20 -23.31
C ILE A 953 -12.11 5.80 -24.24
N TYR A 954 -11.99 7.09 -24.58
CA TYR A 954 -12.87 7.76 -25.53
C TYR A 954 -12.98 7.00 -26.86
N THR A 955 -11.83 6.59 -27.41
CA THR A 955 -11.76 5.90 -28.71
C THR A 955 -12.39 4.51 -28.65
N ILE A 956 -12.10 3.75 -27.60
CA ILE A 956 -12.67 2.41 -27.42
C ILE A 956 -14.18 2.49 -27.24
N THR A 957 -14.68 3.39 -26.39
CA THR A 957 -16.12 3.57 -26.16
C THR A 957 -16.84 4.01 -27.43
N PHE A 958 -16.26 4.93 -28.20
CA PHE A 958 -16.81 5.33 -29.50
C PHE A 958 -16.89 4.15 -30.47
N VAL A 959 -15.80 3.40 -30.65
CA VAL A 959 -15.77 2.25 -31.57
C VAL A 959 -16.79 1.19 -31.17
N LEU A 960 -16.92 0.88 -29.87
CA LEU A 960 -17.88 -0.08 -29.38
C LEU A 960 -19.33 0.41 -29.56
N ALA A 961 -19.60 1.67 -29.21
CA ALA A 961 -20.93 2.24 -29.33
C ALA A 961 -21.38 2.38 -30.80
N TRP A 962 -20.45 2.71 -31.70
CA TRP A 962 -20.70 2.80 -33.14
C TRP A 962 -20.80 1.42 -33.83
N ALA A 963 -20.13 0.39 -33.31
CA ALA A 963 -20.19 -0.97 -33.86
C ALA A 963 -21.50 -1.71 -33.54
N LEU A 964 -22.28 -1.24 -32.57
CA LEU A 964 -23.56 -1.84 -32.20
C LEU A 964 -24.63 -1.52 -33.27
N PRO A 965 -25.26 -2.52 -33.92
CA PRO A 965 -26.23 -2.28 -34.96
C PRO A 965 -27.54 -1.67 -34.41
N GLY A 966 -27.97 -0.51 -34.93
CA GLY A 966 -29.25 0.18 -34.64
C GLY A 966 -29.07 1.67 -34.32
N SER A 967 -30.15 2.44 -34.22
CA SER A 967 -30.11 3.90 -34.00
C SER A 967 -31.08 4.36 -32.91
N ALA A 968 -30.68 5.28 -32.04
CA ALA A 968 -31.52 5.84 -30.97
C ALA A 968 -32.79 6.58 -31.44
N VAL A 969 -32.82 6.98 -32.71
CA VAL A 969 -33.94 7.73 -33.30
C VAL A 969 -35.04 6.79 -33.85
N ILE A 970 -34.76 5.48 -33.91
CA ILE A 970 -35.70 4.45 -34.40
C ILE A 970 -36.09 3.56 -33.22
N ASN A 971 -37.19 3.91 -32.53
CA ASN A 971 -37.84 3.04 -31.57
C ASN A 971 -38.86 2.15 -32.30
N ASP A 972 -38.72 0.82 -32.16
CA ASP A 972 -39.63 -0.16 -32.80
C ASP A 972 -41.09 -0.08 -32.27
N GLU A 973 -41.31 0.59 -31.13
CA GLU A 973 -42.62 0.68 -30.45
C GLU A 973 -43.31 2.07 -30.57
N GLY A 974 -42.68 3.05 -31.25
CA GLY A 974 -43.18 4.44 -31.35
C GLY A 974 -43.52 4.92 -32.77
N ARG A 975 -44.19 6.08 -32.89
CA ARG A 975 -44.34 6.78 -34.17
C ARG A 975 -42.97 7.26 -34.65
N GLN A 976 -42.47 6.70 -35.76
CA GLN A 976 -41.24 7.15 -36.38
C GLN A 976 -41.37 8.62 -36.83
N PRO A 977 -40.35 9.47 -36.58
CA PRO A 977 -40.30 10.80 -37.15
C PRO A 977 -40.38 10.74 -38.68
N PRO A 978 -41.00 11.72 -39.37
CA PRO A 978 -40.96 11.80 -40.83
C PRO A 978 -39.50 11.71 -41.33
N ALA A 979 -39.25 11.04 -42.44
CA ALA A 979 -37.89 10.82 -42.96
C ALA A 979 -37.06 12.12 -43.09
N ALA A 980 -37.71 13.25 -43.42
CA ALA A 980 -37.07 14.56 -43.49
C ALA A 980 -36.54 15.08 -42.13
N VAL A 981 -37.15 14.67 -41.02
CA VAL A 981 -36.69 15.02 -39.65
C VAL A 981 -35.51 14.14 -39.26
N LEU A 982 -35.53 12.86 -39.61
CA LEU A 982 -34.39 11.95 -39.42
C LEU A 982 -33.16 12.43 -40.19
N GLU A 983 -33.32 12.77 -41.47
CA GLU A 983 -32.25 13.28 -42.33
C GLU A 983 -31.71 14.63 -41.83
N ALA A 984 -32.59 15.50 -41.31
CA ALA A 984 -32.17 16.76 -40.69
C ALA A 984 -31.40 16.56 -39.36
N MET A 985 -31.79 15.57 -38.54
CA MET A 985 -31.09 15.24 -37.30
C MET A 985 -29.73 14.60 -37.58
N GLU A 986 -29.65 13.70 -38.56
CA GLU A 986 -28.39 13.09 -39.01
C GLU A 986 -27.40 14.15 -39.48
N ALA A 987 -27.85 15.10 -40.29
CA ALA A 987 -27.03 16.21 -40.79
C ALA A 987 -26.68 17.26 -39.71
N GLN A 988 -27.54 17.49 -38.72
CA GLN A 988 -27.30 18.47 -37.66
C GLN A 988 -26.26 18.00 -36.62
N TYR A 989 -26.21 16.70 -36.36
CA TYR A 989 -25.38 16.10 -35.31
C TYR A 989 -24.22 15.26 -35.85
N ASP A 990 -23.97 15.29 -37.17
CA ASP A 990 -22.92 14.53 -37.87
C ASP A 990 -23.02 13.01 -37.64
N LEU A 991 -24.24 12.46 -37.53
CA LEU A 991 -24.47 11.03 -37.24
C LEU A 991 -24.27 10.12 -38.47
N ASP A 992 -24.08 10.71 -39.66
CA ASP A 992 -23.85 10.03 -40.93
C ASP A 992 -22.36 9.71 -41.18
N ASP A 993 -21.44 10.43 -40.52
CA ASP A 993 -20.00 10.27 -40.67
C ASP A 993 -19.32 10.02 -39.31
N PRO A 994 -18.85 8.79 -39.04
CA PRO A 994 -18.20 8.44 -37.78
C PRO A 994 -16.97 9.31 -37.49
N VAL A 995 -16.24 9.74 -38.52
CA VAL A 995 -15.01 10.53 -38.34
C VAL A 995 -15.35 11.95 -37.92
N ARG A 996 -16.37 12.56 -38.55
CA ARG A 996 -16.82 13.90 -38.16
C ARG A 996 -17.43 13.91 -36.76
N PHE A 997 -18.25 12.91 -36.44
CA PHE A 997 -18.78 12.75 -35.09
C PHE A 997 -17.65 12.64 -34.05
N TYR A 998 -16.68 11.76 -34.28
CA TYR A 998 -15.55 11.54 -33.36
C TYR A 998 -14.81 12.84 -33.05
N PHE A 999 -14.29 13.54 -34.06
CA PHE A 999 -13.52 14.77 -33.80
C PHE A 999 -14.41 15.93 -33.33
N GLY A 1000 -15.66 16.01 -33.81
CA GLY A 1000 -16.63 17.02 -33.41
C GLY A 1000 -17.07 16.89 -31.96
N TYR A 1001 -17.41 15.68 -31.53
CA TYR A 1001 -17.76 15.36 -30.15
C TYR A 1001 -16.55 15.52 -29.23
N LEU A 1002 -15.36 15.04 -29.61
CA LEU A 1002 -14.14 15.20 -28.81
C LEU A 1002 -13.84 16.68 -28.54
N LYS A 1003 -13.98 17.55 -29.54
CA LYS A 1003 -13.78 19.00 -29.40
C LYS A 1003 -14.79 19.66 -28.45
N LYS A 1004 -16.04 19.18 -28.42
CA LYS A 1004 -17.11 19.63 -27.51
C LYS A 1004 -16.86 19.13 -26.08
N ALA A 1005 -16.60 17.84 -25.93
CA ALA A 1005 -16.43 17.17 -24.64
C ALA A 1005 -15.13 17.58 -23.92
N THR A 1006 -14.08 17.98 -24.65
CA THR A 1006 -12.80 18.46 -24.07
C THR A 1006 -12.79 19.97 -23.76
N GLY A 1007 -13.83 20.70 -24.17
CA GLY A 1007 -13.91 22.16 -24.01
C GLY A 1007 -13.01 22.97 -24.93
N VAL A 1008 -12.35 22.34 -25.90
CA VAL A 1008 -11.59 23.02 -26.96
C VAL A 1008 -12.50 23.96 -27.77
N GLN A 1009 -13.77 23.59 -27.97
CA GLN A 1009 -14.74 24.49 -28.62
C GLN A 1009 -15.01 25.76 -27.79
N TRP A 1010 -15.14 25.63 -26.47
CA TRP A 1010 -15.30 26.77 -25.57
C TRP A 1010 -14.05 27.67 -25.59
N LEU A 1011 -12.84 27.08 -25.57
CA LEU A 1011 -11.59 27.84 -25.66
C LEU A 1011 -11.45 28.56 -27.01
N HIS A 1012 -11.76 27.89 -28.12
CA HIS A 1012 -11.79 28.55 -29.43
C HIS A 1012 -12.76 29.74 -29.46
N SER A 1013 -13.92 29.66 -28.80
CA SER A 1013 -14.84 30.81 -28.71
C SER A 1013 -14.30 31.99 -27.88
N LYS A 1014 -13.25 31.77 -27.07
CA LYS A 1014 -12.55 32.85 -26.35
C LYS A 1014 -11.42 33.48 -27.16
N ILE A 1015 -10.87 32.74 -28.12
CA ILE A 1015 -9.78 33.20 -28.98
C ILE A 1015 -10.32 33.87 -30.24
N ASP A 1016 -11.42 33.33 -30.78
CA ASP A 1016 -12.00 33.75 -32.05
C ASP A 1016 -13.36 34.41 -31.84
N ALA A 1017 -13.44 35.72 -32.11
CA ALA A 1017 -14.59 36.55 -31.76
C ALA A 1017 -15.85 36.25 -32.59
N ASP A 1018 -15.70 35.57 -33.73
CA ASP A 1018 -16.80 35.21 -34.62
C ASP A 1018 -17.51 33.89 -34.22
N VAL A 1019 -17.01 33.19 -33.20
CA VAL A 1019 -17.57 31.92 -32.73
C VAL A 1019 -18.42 32.13 -31.48
N ARG A 1020 -19.72 31.81 -31.57
CA ARG A 1020 -20.64 31.91 -30.43
C ARG A 1020 -20.20 30.98 -29.29
N ALA A 1021 -20.07 31.53 -28.08
CA ALA A 1021 -19.68 30.77 -26.91
C ALA A 1021 -20.73 29.69 -26.56
N PRO A 1022 -20.32 28.42 -26.36
CA PRO A 1022 -21.22 27.37 -25.93
C PRO A 1022 -21.70 27.60 -24.47
N ALA A 1023 -22.85 27.03 -24.12
CA ALA A 1023 -23.46 27.19 -22.80
C ALA A 1023 -22.65 26.52 -21.68
N TYR A 1024 -21.93 25.44 -22.00
CA TYR A 1024 -21.09 24.69 -21.08
C TYR A 1024 -19.63 24.68 -21.55
N VAL A 1025 -18.70 24.62 -20.60
CA VAL A 1025 -17.26 24.45 -20.89
C VAL A 1025 -17.02 23.08 -21.50
N PHE A 1026 -17.63 22.03 -20.94
CA PHE A 1026 -17.64 20.68 -21.48
C PHE A 1026 -19.06 20.38 -21.95
N ASP A 1027 -19.24 20.22 -23.26
CA ASP A 1027 -20.55 19.97 -23.87
C ASP A 1027 -20.64 18.50 -24.30
N PHE A 1028 -21.55 17.74 -23.67
CA PHE A 1028 -21.78 16.33 -23.95
C PHE A 1028 -22.93 16.09 -24.94
N GLY A 1029 -23.55 17.16 -25.47
CA GLY A 1029 -24.60 17.10 -26.47
C GLY A 1029 -26.02 16.82 -25.93
N PRO A 1030 -26.98 16.63 -26.84
CA PRO A 1030 -28.38 16.37 -26.50
C PRO A 1030 -28.59 14.91 -26.05
N SER A 1031 -29.67 14.66 -25.30
CA SER A 1031 -30.18 13.30 -25.07
C SER A 1031 -31.22 12.94 -26.13
N PHE A 1032 -31.12 11.75 -26.71
CA PHE A 1032 -32.16 11.21 -27.60
C PHE A 1032 -33.19 10.36 -26.86
N SER A 1033 -32.84 9.84 -25.67
CA SER A 1033 -33.75 9.07 -24.82
C SER A 1033 -34.67 9.95 -23.95
N TYR A 1034 -34.29 11.20 -23.71
CA TYR A 1034 -35.00 12.14 -22.85
C TYR A 1034 -35.31 13.42 -23.64
N GLU A 1035 -36.56 13.57 -24.09
CA GLU A 1035 -37.01 14.74 -24.85
C GLU A 1035 -36.77 16.05 -24.07
N ASP A 1036 -36.26 17.07 -24.77
CA ASP A 1036 -35.92 18.41 -24.26
C ASP A 1036 -34.79 18.48 -23.22
N TRP A 1037 -34.04 17.40 -23.00
CA TRP A 1037 -32.90 17.37 -22.07
C TRP A 1037 -31.56 17.28 -22.79
N THR A 1038 -30.57 18.03 -22.30
CA THR A 1038 -29.16 17.81 -22.64
C THR A 1038 -28.54 16.76 -21.72
N VAL A 1039 -27.47 16.09 -22.17
CA VAL A 1039 -26.72 15.15 -21.32
C VAL A 1039 -26.14 15.87 -20.09
N ASN A 1040 -25.71 17.13 -20.26
CA ASN A 1040 -25.25 17.98 -19.17
C ASN A 1040 -26.32 18.20 -18.09
N GLU A 1041 -27.57 18.49 -18.47
CA GLU A 1041 -28.68 18.69 -17.53
C GLU A 1041 -29.08 17.37 -16.85
N LEU A 1042 -29.10 16.27 -17.62
CA LEU A 1042 -29.40 14.94 -17.11
C LEU A 1042 -28.40 14.50 -16.03
N LEU A 1043 -27.11 14.72 -16.29
CA LEU A 1043 -26.04 14.46 -15.33
C LEU A 1043 -26.15 15.40 -14.12
N ALA A 1044 -26.43 16.69 -14.32
CA ALA A 1044 -26.55 17.65 -13.21
C ALA A 1044 -27.66 17.29 -12.21
N SER A 1045 -28.77 16.70 -12.67
CA SER A 1045 -29.88 16.31 -11.79
C SER A 1045 -29.65 14.98 -11.07
N THR A 1046 -28.90 14.05 -11.66
CA THR A 1046 -28.80 12.65 -11.18
C THR A 1046 -27.45 12.30 -10.56
N LEU A 1047 -26.37 12.93 -11.01
CA LEU A 1047 -25.03 12.71 -10.48
C LEU A 1047 -24.92 12.97 -8.97
N PRO A 1048 -25.53 14.02 -8.38
CA PRO A 1048 -25.47 14.24 -6.93
C PRO A 1048 -26.05 13.08 -6.11
N VAL A 1049 -27.06 12.38 -6.65
CA VAL A 1049 -27.70 11.23 -6.00
C VAL A 1049 -26.75 10.03 -5.95
N SER A 1050 -26.17 9.64 -7.09
CA SER A 1050 -25.18 8.56 -7.17
C SER A 1050 -23.91 8.88 -6.38
N VAL A 1051 -23.46 10.14 -6.40
CA VAL A 1051 -22.32 10.62 -5.59
C VAL A 1051 -22.59 10.46 -4.10
N THR A 1052 -23.77 10.88 -3.62
CA THR A 1052 -24.16 10.77 -2.21
C THR A 1052 -24.19 9.31 -1.78
N LEU A 1053 -24.76 8.44 -2.61
CA LEU A 1053 -24.81 7.01 -2.38
C LEU A 1053 -23.41 6.37 -2.28
N GLY A 1054 -22.56 6.59 -3.29
CA GLY A 1054 -21.20 6.02 -3.34
C GLY A 1054 -20.30 6.54 -2.22
N PHE A 1055 -20.30 7.85 -1.96
CA PHE A 1055 -19.46 8.43 -0.92
C PHE A 1055 -19.85 7.93 0.48
N GLY A 1056 -21.14 7.89 0.77
CA GLY A 1056 -21.60 7.39 2.06
C GLY A 1056 -21.42 5.86 2.21
N ALA A 1057 -21.45 5.09 1.13
CA ALA A 1057 -21.05 3.68 1.15
C ALA A 1057 -19.55 3.51 1.50
N ILE A 1058 -18.66 4.33 0.95
CA ILE A 1058 -17.24 4.31 1.29
C ILE A 1058 -16.99 4.71 2.75
N LEU A 1059 -17.70 5.71 3.27
CA LEU A 1059 -17.58 6.08 4.69
C LEU A 1059 -17.98 4.92 5.62
N ILE A 1060 -19.07 4.22 5.31
CA ILE A 1060 -19.49 3.01 6.03
C ILE A 1060 -18.42 1.91 5.88
N ALA A 1061 -17.88 1.73 4.68
CA ALA A 1061 -16.87 0.73 4.40
C ALA A 1061 -15.56 0.95 5.16
N VAL A 1062 -15.06 2.18 5.20
CA VAL A 1062 -13.87 2.56 5.98
C VAL A 1062 -14.09 2.31 7.46
N PHE A 1063 -15.25 2.71 7.99
CA PHE A 1063 -15.57 2.53 9.40
C PHE A 1063 -15.62 1.05 9.80
N ILE A 1064 -16.38 0.23 9.06
CA ILE A 1064 -16.49 -1.22 9.32
C ILE A 1064 -15.16 -1.92 9.07
N GLY A 1065 -14.50 -1.57 7.96
CA GLY A 1065 -13.28 -2.20 7.48
C GLY A 1065 -12.10 -1.97 8.42
N VAL A 1066 -11.75 -0.71 8.69
CA VAL A 1066 -10.64 -0.37 9.58
C VAL A 1066 -10.90 -0.88 11.00
N GLY A 1067 -12.12 -0.73 11.50
CA GLY A 1067 -12.50 -1.24 12.83
C GLY A 1067 -12.28 -2.75 12.94
N SER A 1068 -12.79 -3.51 11.96
CA SER A 1068 -12.66 -4.96 11.92
C SER A 1068 -11.21 -5.42 11.72
N GLY A 1069 -10.45 -4.73 10.87
CA GLY A 1069 -9.03 -5.03 10.62
C GLY A 1069 -8.13 -4.78 11.83
N VAL A 1070 -8.35 -3.68 12.56
CA VAL A 1070 -7.63 -3.39 13.82
C VAL A 1070 -7.98 -4.43 14.88
N ILE A 1071 -9.26 -4.77 15.05
CA ILE A 1071 -9.69 -5.80 16.02
C ILE A 1071 -9.04 -7.15 15.70
N GLY A 1072 -9.00 -7.55 14.43
CA GLY A 1072 -8.33 -8.78 13.99
C GLY A 1072 -6.82 -8.77 14.20
N ALA A 1073 -6.16 -7.61 14.05
CA ALA A 1073 -4.71 -7.48 14.20
C ALA A 1073 -4.23 -7.42 15.67
N VAL A 1074 -5.02 -6.85 16.59
CA VAL A 1074 -4.61 -6.73 18.01
C VAL A 1074 -4.44 -8.08 18.70
N ARG A 1075 -5.19 -9.12 18.26
CA ARG A 1075 -5.03 -10.50 18.74
C ARG A 1075 -5.13 -11.50 17.58
N PRO A 1076 -4.02 -11.72 16.85
CA PRO A 1076 -3.99 -12.69 15.75
C PRO A 1076 -4.40 -14.08 16.24
N ASN A 1077 -5.17 -14.81 15.44
CA ASN A 1077 -5.71 -16.15 15.72
C ASN A 1077 -6.75 -16.24 16.86
N SER A 1078 -7.29 -15.11 17.33
CA SER A 1078 -8.37 -15.12 18.32
C SER A 1078 -9.76 -15.39 17.70
N LEU A 1079 -10.77 -15.69 18.51
CA LEU A 1079 -12.16 -15.79 18.04
C LEU A 1079 -12.65 -14.49 17.38
N ALA A 1080 -12.18 -13.34 17.87
CA ALA A 1080 -12.49 -12.04 17.27
C ALA A 1080 -11.89 -11.92 15.86
N ASP A 1081 -10.64 -12.38 15.68
CA ASP A 1081 -9.97 -12.43 14.38
C ASP A 1081 -10.75 -13.31 13.38
N HIS A 1082 -11.09 -14.54 13.77
CA HIS A 1082 -11.89 -15.45 12.95
C HIS A 1082 -13.29 -14.89 12.62
N ALA A 1083 -13.95 -14.23 13.58
CA ALA A 1083 -15.25 -13.59 13.36
C ALA A 1083 -15.16 -12.45 12.34
N THR A 1084 -14.14 -11.58 12.45
CA THR A 1084 -13.91 -10.50 11.48
C THR A 1084 -13.61 -11.03 10.08
N LEU A 1085 -12.86 -12.12 9.98
CA LEU A 1085 -12.52 -12.76 8.71
C LEU A 1085 -13.74 -13.44 8.07
N GLY A 1086 -14.61 -14.05 8.88
CA GLY A 1086 -15.89 -14.62 8.44
C GLY A 1086 -16.86 -13.56 7.91
N VAL A 1087 -17.00 -12.42 8.60
CA VAL A 1087 -17.85 -11.30 8.14
C VAL A 1087 -17.30 -10.71 6.83
N ALA A 1088 -15.99 -10.54 6.72
CA ALA A 1088 -15.34 -10.07 5.49
C ALA A 1088 -15.57 -11.05 4.32
N LEU A 1089 -15.46 -12.37 4.57
CA LEU A 1089 -15.70 -13.39 3.56
C LEU A 1089 -17.14 -13.35 3.05
N ILE A 1090 -18.13 -13.18 3.93
CA ILE A 1090 -19.54 -13.04 3.55
C ILE A 1090 -19.75 -11.79 2.69
N GLY A 1091 -19.15 -10.66 3.06
CA GLY A 1091 -19.25 -9.40 2.31
C GLY A 1091 -18.68 -9.47 0.89
N ILE A 1092 -17.68 -10.31 0.65
CA ILE A 1092 -17.10 -10.56 -0.69
C ILE A 1092 -17.90 -11.61 -1.46
N SER A 1093 -18.46 -12.61 -0.75
CA SER A 1093 -19.07 -13.79 -1.37
C SER A 1093 -20.50 -13.57 -1.85
N LEU A 1094 -21.22 -12.57 -1.30
CA LEU A 1094 -22.59 -12.26 -1.68
C LEU A 1094 -22.66 -11.12 -2.69
N PRO A 1095 -23.27 -11.33 -3.87
CA PRO A 1095 -23.53 -10.25 -4.81
C PRO A 1095 -24.38 -9.14 -4.18
N SER A 1096 -24.11 -7.87 -4.50
CA SER A 1096 -24.79 -6.72 -3.89
C SER A 1096 -26.31 -6.75 -4.06
N PHE A 1097 -26.85 -7.28 -5.16
CA PHE A 1097 -28.30 -7.43 -5.33
C PHE A 1097 -28.90 -8.45 -4.34
N VAL A 1098 -28.19 -9.53 -4.03
CA VAL A 1098 -28.65 -10.52 -3.03
C VAL A 1098 -28.67 -9.87 -1.66
N THR A 1099 -27.59 -9.21 -1.29
CA THR A 1099 -27.48 -8.51 -0.01
C THR A 1099 -28.53 -7.41 0.13
N GLY A 1100 -28.75 -6.62 -0.94
CA GLY A 1100 -29.76 -5.58 -0.97
C GLY A 1100 -31.18 -6.13 -0.79
N THR A 1101 -31.52 -7.19 -1.52
CA THR A 1101 -32.82 -7.87 -1.39
C THR A 1101 -33.02 -8.48 0.00
N VAL A 1102 -32.00 -9.09 0.59
CA VAL A 1102 -32.06 -9.60 1.97
C VAL A 1102 -32.27 -8.47 2.97
N LEU A 1103 -31.55 -7.35 2.82
CA LEU A 1103 -31.71 -6.19 3.68
C LEU A 1103 -33.11 -5.57 3.55
N LEU A 1104 -33.67 -5.49 2.33
CA LEU A 1104 -35.05 -5.05 2.11
C LEU A 1104 -36.08 -6.01 2.74
N MET A 1105 -35.82 -7.32 2.67
CA MET A 1105 -36.68 -8.32 3.30
C MET A 1105 -36.61 -8.24 4.84
N VAL A 1106 -35.42 -8.11 5.41
CA VAL A 1106 -35.26 -8.13 6.87
C VAL A 1106 -35.73 -6.83 7.50
N PHE A 1107 -35.32 -5.68 6.97
CA PHE A 1107 -35.56 -4.40 7.65
C PHE A 1107 -36.96 -3.84 7.34
N PRO A 1108 -37.27 -3.40 6.11
CA PRO A 1108 -38.61 -2.89 5.79
C PRO A 1108 -39.72 -3.93 5.95
N VAL A 1109 -39.50 -5.18 5.52
CA VAL A 1109 -40.58 -6.17 5.45
C VAL A 1109 -40.77 -6.93 6.76
N LEU A 1110 -39.72 -7.53 7.34
CA LEU A 1110 -39.84 -8.34 8.56
C LEU A 1110 -39.82 -7.52 9.84
N LEU A 1111 -38.94 -6.52 9.95
CA LEU A 1111 -38.78 -5.71 11.17
C LEU A 1111 -39.60 -4.40 11.16
N GLY A 1112 -40.16 -4.01 10.01
CA GLY A 1112 -40.86 -2.73 9.85
C GLY A 1112 -39.97 -1.50 9.99
N ILE A 1113 -38.65 -1.67 9.82
CA ILE A 1113 -37.63 -0.62 9.95
C ILE A 1113 -37.20 -0.16 8.55
N GLY A 1114 -37.42 1.12 8.24
CA GLY A 1114 -37.09 1.68 6.93
C GLY A 1114 -38.24 1.59 5.92
N ARG A 1115 -38.01 2.09 4.71
CA ARG A 1115 -39.02 2.20 3.64
C ARG A 1115 -38.50 1.57 2.36
N VAL A 1116 -39.41 1.01 1.58
CA VAL A 1116 -39.10 0.41 0.27
C VAL A 1116 -39.31 1.46 -0.82
N GLY A 1117 -38.31 1.65 -1.68
CA GLY A 1117 -38.43 2.45 -2.91
C GLY A 1117 -38.64 3.95 -2.72
N SER A 1118 -38.21 4.54 -1.59
CA SER A 1118 -38.24 6.00 -1.37
C SER A 1118 -36.84 6.60 -1.31
N TRP A 1119 -36.70 7.84 -1.77
CA TRP A 1119 -35.46 8.62 -1.71
C TRP A 1119 -35.74 10.05 -1.21
N GLY A 1120 -34.80 10.65 -0.47
CA GLY A 1120 -34.85 12.06 -0.04
C GLY A 1120 -34.93 12.31 1.48
N ARG A 1121 -35.18 11.30 2.32
CA ARG A 1121 -35.03 11.42 3.79
C ARG A 1121 -33.69 10.82 4.25
N PRO A 1122 -33.09 11.30 5.36
CA PRO A 1122 -31.82 10.77 5.87
C PRO A 1122 -31.81 9.24 6.11
N GLY A 1123 -32.96 8.65 6.45
CA GLY A 1123 -33.09 7.21 6.68
C GLY A 1123 -33.18 6.36 5.41
N ASP A 1124 -33.60 6.94 4.29
CA ASP A 1124 -33.79 6.23 3.02
C ASP A 1124 -32.44 5.83 2.37
N PHE A 1125 -31.37 6.52 2.76
CA PHE A 1125 -30.01 6.31 2.28
C PHE A 1125 -29.30 5.10 2.92
N VAL A 1126 -29.71 4.68 4.13
CA VAL A 1126 -28.93 3.76 4.98
C VAL A 1126 -28.80 2.35 4.38
N LEU A 1127 -29.91 1.74 3.96
CA LEU A 1127 -29.90 0.37 3.43
C LEU A 1127 -29.20 0.27 2.06
N PRO A 1128 -29.43 1.18 1.10
CA PRO A 1128 -28.66 1.23 -0.14
C PRO A 1128 -27.15 1.38 0.12
N ALA A 1129 -26.74 2.31 0.98
CA ALA A 1129 -25.32 2.55 1.25
C ALA A 1129 -24.65 1.39 1.99
N LEU A 1130 -25.35 0.76 2.93
CA LEU A 1130 -24.86 -0.44 3.61
C LEU A 1130 -24.63 -1.58 2.62
N THR A 1131 -25.59 -1.82 1.73
CA THR A 1131 -25.48 -2.84 0.67
C THR A 1131 -24.25 -2.64 -0.20
N LEU A 1132 -24.03 -1.40 -0.62
CA LEU A 1132 -22.90 -1.02 -1.47
C LEU A 1132 -21.57 -1.09 -0.71
N SER A 1133 -21.55 -0.81 0.59
CA SER A 1133 -20.32 -0.73 1.41
C SER A 1133 -19.63 -2.07 1.69
N LEU A 1134 -20.37 -3.18 1.75
CA LEU A 1134 -19.89 -4.44 2.33
C LEU A 1134 -18.68 -5.08 1.60
N PRO A 1135 -18.63 -5.12 0.25
CA PRO A 1135 -17.45 -5.64 -0.45
C PRO A 1135 -16.19 -4.81 -0.18
N PHE A 1136 -16.32 -3.48 -0.15
CA PHE A 1136 -15.21 -2.58 0.15
C PHE A 1136 -14.75 -2.69 1.61
N ALA A 1137 -15.70 -2.82 2.55
CA ALA A 1137 -15.41 -2.97 3.97
C ALA A 1137 -14.55 -4.22 4.24
N ALA A 1138 -14.89 -5.33 3.58
CA ALA A 1138 -14.14 -6.58 3.69
C ALA A 1138 -12.70 -6.44 3.18
N TYR A 1139 -12.50 -5.75 2.05
CA TYR A 1139 -11.18 -5.52 1.48
C TYR A 1139 -10.33 -4.58 2.36
N ILE A 1140 -10.93 -3.48 2.84
CA ILE A 1140 -10.29 -2.53 3.76
C ILE A 1140 -9.90 -3.22 5.08
N ALA A 1141 -10.75 -4.11 5.61
CA ALA A 1141 -10.43 -4.90 6.80
C ALA A 1141 -9.19 -5.78 6.61
N ARG A 1142 -9.09 -6.44 5.45
CA ARG A 1142 -7.95 -7.30 5.12
C ARG A 1142 -6.65 -6.50 5.03
N LEU A 1143 -6.66 -5.38 4.30
CA LEU A 1143 -5.49 -4.50 4.16
C LEU A 1143 -5.04 -3.91 5.50
N THR A 1144 -6.00 -3.39 6.29
CA THR A 1144 -5.74 -2.83 7.62
C THR A 1144 -5.13 -3.89 8.54
N ARG A 1145 -5.66 -5.12 8.52
CA ARG A 1145 -5.16 -6.23 9.34
C ARG A 1145 -3.71 -6.59 8.98
N LEU A 1146 -3.40 -6.73 7.68
CA LEU A 1146 -2.05 -7.05 7.21
C LEU A 1146 -1.04 -5.98 7.63
N GLY A 1147 -1.36 -4.70 7.38
CA GLY A 1147 -0.47 -3.60 7.76
C GLY A 1147 -0.27 -3.48 9.29
N MET A 1148 -1.31 -3.70 10.09
CA MET A 1148 -1.25 -3.58 11.56
C MET A 1148 -0.51 -4.72 12.26
N ILE A 1149 -0.35 -5.88 11.62
CA ILE A 1149 0.39 -7.02 12.17
C ILE A 1149 1.90 -6.77 12.13
N GLU A 1150 2.38 -6.09 11.09
CA GLU A 1150 3.81 -5.83 10.87
C GLU A 1150 4.24 -4.40 11.28
N HIS A 1151 3.31 -3.44 11.25
CA HIS A 1151 3.61 -2.02 11.44
C HIS A 1151 2.59 -1.33 12.37
N ALA A 1152 2.91 -0.10 12.80
CA ALA A 1152 1.97 0.77 13.50
C ALA A 1152 0.91 1.36 12.56
N LEU A 1153 -0.24 1.77 13.11
CA LEU A 1153 -1.45 2.18 12.38
C LEU A 1153 -1.24 3.16 11.21
N LYS A 1154 -0.30 4.11 11.34
CA LYS A 1154 -0.02 5.09 10.29
C LYS A 1154 0.50 4.45 9.00
N ASN A 1155 1.41 3.48 9.12
CA ASN A 1155 1.96 2.76 7.97
C ASN A 1155 0.96 1.72 7.44
N ALA A 1156 0.13 1.16 8.33
CA ALA A 1156 -0.93 0.21 7.96
C ALA A 1156 -2.07 0.83 7.14
N PHE A 1157 -2.25 2.16 7.20
CA PHE A 1157 -3.31 2.89 6.50
C PHE A 1157 -2.96 3.24 5.04
N LEU A 1158 -1.67 3.18 4.66
CA LEU A 1158 -1.24 3.51 3.31
C LEU A 1158 -1.88 2.63 2.23
N PRO A 1159 -1.87 1.28 2.34
CA PRO A 1159 -2.55 0.41 1.38
C PRO A 1159 -4.06 0.65 1.31
N VAL A 1160 -4.68 1.00 2.45
CA VAL A 1160 -6.11 1.32 2.53
C VAL A 1160 -6.41 2.58 1.73
N LEU A 1161 -5.55 3.59 1.85
CA LEU A 1161 -5.69 4.84 1.13
C LEU A 1161 -5.50 4.69 -0.39
N SER A 1162 -4.53 3.89 -0.83
CA SER A 1162 -4.35 3.51 -2.25
C SER A 1162 -5.63 2.94 -2.84
N TYR A 1163 -6.25 2.03 -2.09
CA TYR A 1163 -7.46 1.35 -2.51
C TYR A 1163 -8.67 2.29 -2.56
N LEU A 1164 -8.74 3.30 -1.68
CA LEU A 1164 -9.89 4.19 -1.59
C LEU A 1164 -10.18 4.98 -2.87
N GLY A 1165 -9.19 5.24 -3.72
CA GLY A 1165 -9.36 6.04 -4.95
C GLY A 1165 -10.18 5.27 -5.99
N PRO A 1166 -9.65 4.14 -6.48
CA PRO A 1166 -10.39 3.24 -7.35
C PRO A 1166 -11.67 2.72 -6.69
N ALA A 1167 -11.67 2.44 -5.38
CA ALA A 1167 -12.86 1.98 -4.68
C ALA A 1167 -13.96 3.04 -4.63
N THR A 1168 -13.63 4.32 -4.43
CA THR A 1168 -14.60 5.41 -4.40
C THR A 1168 -15.19 5.64 -5.78
N ALA A 1169 -14.35 5.69 -6.81
CA ALA A 1169 -14.82 5.73 -8.19
C ALA A 1169 -15.72 4.53 -8.51
N TYR A 1170 -15.29 3.31 -8.15
CA TYR A 1170 -16.07 2.08 -8.36
C TYR A 1170 -17.35 2.03 -7.53
N ALA A 1171 -17.42 2.61 -6.33
CA ALA A 1171 -18.66 2.68 -5.56
C ALA A 1171 -19.67 3.62 -6.24
N MET A 1172 -19.19 4.70 -6.84
CA MET A 1172 -20.03 5.69 -7.51
C MET A 1172 -20.49 5.24 -8.90
N THR A 1173 -19.69 4.42 -9.59
CA THR A 1173 -20.06 3.80 -10.88
C THR A 1173 -20.79 2.48 -10.69
N GLY A 1174 -20.39 1.66 -9.73
CA GLY A 1174 -20.95 0.33 -9.45
C GLY A 1174 -22.27 0.35 -8.69
N SER A 1175 -22.77 1.54 -8.33
CA SER A 1175 -24.05 1.70 -7.65
C SER A 1175 -25.24 1.30 -8.50
N PHE A 1176 -25.12 1.12 -9.83
CA PHE A 1176 -26.24 0.87 -10.74
C PHE A 1176 -27.17 -0.25 -10.29
N VAL A 1177 -26.60 -1.36 -9.82
CA VAL A 1177 -27.35 -2.51 -9.33
C VAL A 1177 -28.10 -2.17 -8.04
N VAL A 1178 -27.45 -1.44 -7.13
CA VAL A 1178 -28.04 -1.00 -5.86
C VAL A 1178 -29.12 0.06 -6.12
N GLU A 1179 -28.89 0.98 -7.06
CA GLU A 1179 -29.86 1.99 -7.48
C GLU A 1179 -31.12 1.34 -8.04
N LEU A 1180 -30.97 0.29 -8.85
CA LEU A 1180 -32.10 -0.48 -9.37
C LEU A 1180 -32.87 -1.23 -8.27
N VAL A 1181 -32.15 -1.94 -7.38
CA VAL A 1181 -32.77 -2.74 -6.30
C VAL A 1181 -33.53 -1.86 -5.30
N PHE A 1182 -33.00 -0.68 -4.98
CA PHE A 1182 -33.60 0.24 -4.02
C PHE A 1182 -34.44 1.35 -4.67
N ASN A 1183 -34.57 1.37 -6.00
CA ASN A 1183 -35.25 2.40 -6.79
C ASN A 1183 -34.75 3.82 -6.48
N VAL A 1184 -33.43 3.99 -6.48
CA VAL A 1184 -32.75 5.27 -6.26
C VAL A 1184 -32.64 6.01 -7.59
N PRO A 1185 -33.02 7.31 -7.67
CA PRO A 1185 -33.01 8.09 -8.91
C PRO A 1185 -31.59 8.58 -9.27
N GLY A 1186 -30.68 7.65 -9.54
CA GLY A 1186 -29.28 7.91 -9.89
C GLY A 1186 -28.96 7.79 -11.38
N VAL A 1187 -27.69 8.05 -11.73
CA VAL A 1187 -27.18 8.05 -13.12
C VAL A 1187 -27.27 6.65 -13.75
N GLY A 1188 -27.23 5.58 -12.93
CA GLY A 1188 -27.19 4.21 -13.42
C GLY A 1188 -28.39 3.80 -14.24
N GLN A 1189 -29.58 4.21 -13.79
CA GLN A 1189 -30.81 3.92 -14.50
C GLN A 1189 -30.82 4.58 -15.89
N HIS A 1190 -30.35 5.83 -15.98
CA HIS A 1190 -30.23 6.56 -17.24
C HIS A 1190 -29.19 5.95 -18.17
N PHE A 1191 -28.06 5.47 -17.64
CA PHE A 1191 -27.03 4.80 -18.42
C PHE A 1191 -27.51 3.47 -19.00
N VAL A 1192 -28.18 2.63 -18.21
CA VAL A 1192 -28.75 1.36 -18.67
C VAL A 1192 -29.80 1.60 -19.76
N ASN A 1193 -30.69 2.58 -19.55
CA ASN A 1193 -31.69 2.95 -20.54
C ASN A 1193 -31.04 3.49 -21.82
N ALA A 1194 -29.98 4.31 -21.71
CA ALA A 1194 -29.25 4.82 -22.86
C ALA A 1194 -28.56 3.72 -23.66
N VAL A 1195 -28.01 2.69 -23.01
CA VAL A 1195 -27.45 1.52 -23.68
C VAL A 1195 -28.53 0.72 -24.40
N GLN A 1196 -29.69 0.51 -23.77
CA GLN A 1196 -30.84 -0.17 -24.39
C GLN A 1196 -31.39 0.62 -25.58
N ASN A 1197 -31.47 1.95 -25.46
CA ASN A 1197 -31.97 2.87 -26.47
C ASN A 1197 -30.89 3.36 -27.45
N LYS A 1198 -29.64 2.89 -27.32
CA LYS A 1198 -28.48 3.25 -28.18
C LYS A 1198 -28.17 4.74 -28.28
N ASP A 1199 -28.42 5.48 -27.20
CA ASP A 1199 -28.17 6.91 -27.12
C ASP A 1199 -26.68 7.22 -27.00
N LEU A 1200 -26.05 7.45 -28.15
CA LEU A 1200 -24.60 7.64 -28.27
C LEU A 1200 -24.09 8.81 -27.41
N PHE A 1201 -24.85 9.90 -27.31
CA PHE A 1201 -24.45 11.08 -26.53
C PHE A 1201 -24.44 10.78 -25.03
N VAL A 1202 -25.47 10.10 -24.52
CA VAL A 1202 -25.55 9.71 -23.09
C VAL A 1202 -24.50 8.66 -22.75
N ILE A 1203 -24.29 7.65 -23.60
CA ILE A 1203 -23.26 6.60 -23.37
C ILE A 1203 -21.86 7.23 -23.29
N MET A 1204 -21.50 8.06 -24.26
CA MET A 1204 -20.19 8.72 -24.30
C MET A 1204 -20.02 9.72 -23.15
N GLY A 1205 -21.04 10.53 -22.85
CA GLY A 1205 -20.97 11.54 -21.80
C GLY A 1205 -20.84 10.93 -20.41
N VAL A 1206 -21.67 9.92 -20.11
CA VAL A 1206 -21.61 9.21 -18.82
C VAL A 1206 -20.28 8.47 -18.65
N THR A 1207 -19.76 7.81 -19.69
CA THR A 1207 -18.48 7.09 -19.64
C THR A 1207 -17.31 8.05 -19.42
N LEU A 1208 -17.28 9.20 -20.09
CA LEU A 1208 -16.25 10.22 -19.90
C LEU A 1208 -16.29 10.85 -18.52
N VAL A 1209 -17.48 11.10 -17.97
CA VAL A 1209 -17.64 11.61 -16.59
C VAL A 1209 -17.12 10.59 -15.58
N PHE A 1210 -17.41 9.30 -15.76
CA PHE A 1210 -16.90 8.26 -14.88
C PHE A 1210 -15.38 8.04 -14.99
N ALA A 1211 -14.84 8.04 -16.22
CA ALA A 1211 -13.40 8.00 -16.42
C ALA A 1211 -12.71 9.22 -15.78
N GLY A 1212 -13.32 10.40 -15.92
CA GLY A 1212 -12.88 11.63 -15.27
C GLY A 1212 -12.95 11.55 -13.74
N MET A 1213 -14.02 10.98 -13.18
CA MET A 1213 -14.14 10.75 -11.74
C MET A 1213 -13.07 9.80 -11.22
N LEU A 1214 -12.76 8.71 -11.92
CA LEU A 1214 -11.68 7.79 -11.54
C LEU A 1214 -10.34 8.51 -11.50
N VAL A 1215 -10.03 9.32 -12.51
CA VAL A 1215 -8.82 10.15 -12.53
C VAL A 1215 -8.82 11.14 -11.37
N VAL A 1216 -9.94 11.82 -11.12
CA VAL A 1216 -10.06 12.79 -10.02
C VAL A 1216 -9.93 12.11 -8.67
N PHE A 1217 -10.51 10.93 -8.43
CA PHE A 1217 -10.42 10.24 -7.15
C PHE A 1217 -9.05 9.59 -6.93
N ASN A 1218 -8.40 9.12 -7.99
CA ASN A 1218 -7.00 8.70 -7.91
C ASN A 1218 -6.12 9.92 -7.59
N LEU A 1219 -6.31 11.06 -8.27
CA LEU A 1219 -5.61 12.30 -7.94
C LEU A 1219 -5.91 12.78 -6.52
N VAL A 1220 -7.16 12.67 -6.07
CA VAL A 1220 -7.54 12.99 -4.69
C VAL A 1220 -6.88 12.01 -3.72
N VAL A 1221 -6.74 10.74 -4.07
CA VAL A 1221 -5.96 9.78 -3.27
C VAL A 1221 -4.48 10.12 -3.29
N ASP A 1222 -3.93 10.55 -4.40
CA ASP A 1222 -2.55 11.06 -4.51
C ASP A 1222 -2.37 12.30 -3.63
N VAL A 1223 -3.38 13.18 -3.55
CA VAL A 1223 -3.43 14.32 -2.62
C VAL A 1223 -3.63 13.87 -1.18
N LEU A 1224 -4.49 12.88 -0.92
CA LEU A 1224 -4.73 12.36 0.43
C LEU A 1224 -3.52 11.56 0.93
N TYR A 1225 -2.77 10.91 0.05
CA TYR A 1225 -1.48 10.30 0.34
C TYR A 1225 -0.56 11.38 0.90
N SER A 1226 -0.49 12.54 0.25
CA SER A 1226 0.25 13.70 0.76
C SER A 1226 -0.27 14.24 2.09
N TRP A 1227 -1.51 13.90 2.45
CA TRP A 1227 -2.11 14.28 3.72
C TRP A 1227 -1.90 13.22 4.82
N VAL A 1228 -1.90 11.92 4.49
CA VAL A 1228 -1.77 10.80 5.44
C VAL A 1228 -0.31 10.44 5.71
N ASP A 1229 0.49 10.35 4.65
CA ASP A 1229 1.94 10.31 4.70
C ASP A 1229 2.47 11.38 3.75
N PRO A 1230 2.75 12.59 4.26
CA PRO A 1230 3.22 13.70 3.44
C PRO A 1230 4.56 13.46 2.72
N ARG A 1231 5.10 12.23 2.72
CA ARG A 1231 6.24 11.72 1.91
C ARG A 1231 5.85 11.43 0.47
N ILE A 1232 4.55 11.33 0.19
CA ILE A 1232 4.01 11.00 -1.13
C ILE A 1232 3.20 12.23 -1.58
N GLU A 1233 3.77 13.11 -2.40
CA GLU A 1233 3.00 14.17 -3.07
C GLU A 1233 2.16 13.58 -4.19
N ALA A 1234 1.02 14.22 -4.43
CA ALA A 1234 0.22 13.96 -5.59
C ALA A 1234 1.03 14.26 -6.85
N GLY A 1235 1.39 13.21 -7.60
CA GLY A 1235 1.97 13.39 -8.93
C GLY A 1235 1.01 14.22 -9.78
N GLY A 1236 1.49 15.35 -10.30
CA GLY A 1236 0.82 16.09 -11.37
C GLY A 1236 0.91 15.35 -12.69
#